data_AF-A0A1E9HH01-F1
#
_entry.id   AF-A0A1E9HH01-F1
#
_cell.length_a   1.000
_cell.length_b   1.000
_cell.length_c   1.000
_cell.angle_alpha   90.00
_cell.angle_beta   90.00
_cell.angle_gamma   90.00
#
_symmetry.space_group_name_H-M   'P 1'
#
loop_
_entity.id
_entity.type
_entity.pdbx_description
1 polymer ?
#
loop_
_entity_poly.entity_id
_entity_poly.type
_entity_poly.pdbx_seq_one_letter_code
_entity_poly.pdbx_strand_id
1 'polypeptide(L)'
;MKRQALLAGAAAVGLACGSAVPVSAAPTDAHISEISYPSNDADFVEIAAPAGTDLSGWTVGSVTRGGALNSDESIVTLPKGTVVGESGVHVVELPLTNSVNTGAAADGAYGASVFVVSAEGKLIDFKQIGGVVGGTGVTASKSSKLPAAVRGQQAEPTGAKASGRDQSIQLKCSSWESGTPTPGSAPDSSTCDSPDSPEPTETSSPDPTDPSDPENPANLLPINTIQGNGEKSPYAGKTVTTTGVVTAAYPTGGLGGYYIQTEGTGGDNHDFAKGSHGVFVYSKDTVGQVKTGDNVEVTGSVSEYYGQTQITVDDKGLKKLDAAAAAPKPYEGAFPEDPAEREALEGMLVQPSGDITVTDNYSTNVYGEIGLANGTDTLRQPTDVARPGSEEAQRIDAENKRKAYTLDDGGTADFFKTAKDTPLPYLSNDKPVRVGAKVTFTKPTVVGYSHDKYRLQPTGFLPDNDELTPASFENTRTGVPDVSGDMTLASFNVLNYFPTTGDTEPGCRAYTDREGNPVGANRCKPRGAYNQENFERQQTKIVAAINKLDASVVALEEVESSDKFGKERDWALSQLVKALNAAAGEDRWAFVPSPQTIPETGDDVIRTAFIYQRAEAKPVGDSAILDSPAFHNARAPLAQKFQAVGVDNPEASEFIAVMNHFKSKGSGKGPGNEDTGDGQGNSNADRVAQAKAVDAFAEEQKKSMGTKRVFILGDLNSYTKEDPMQVFYDAGYTEVGDHFGATPTYLFGGLTGSLDHVLASKEAMGTTTRARSAVPAAPAGAVTGAATWNINSVESIALEYSRHNYNVTNLYQPDEFRSSDHDPLIVGISTGETPADEPSREPSEEPSEQPSEDPNREPSEEPNEQPSEDPSQEPSEDSSDKPTAGGSGAPSEAPADDSTDSSPVAEAEDNDDAAGSGGSDSQAPAAGNTGKPSSGGPGSAMPRTGTELTALGVGLALLAAGAATVLISRRRSQAQR
;
A
#
# COMPACT_ATOMS: atom_id res chain seq x y z
N MET A 1 39.67 -38.32 6.30
CA MET A 1 40.58 -39.44 5.88
C MET A 1 39.86 -40.31 4.84
N LYS A 2 40.46 -41.38 4.32
CA LYS A 2 39.90 -42.20 3.23
C LYS A 2 38.93 -43.31 3.71
N ARG A 3 38.21 -43.87 2.72
CA ARG A 3 37.39 -45.12 2.69
C ARG A 3 35.93 -44.90 3.10
N GLN A 4 34.92 -45.27 2.30
CA GLN A 4 34.64 -46.53 1.56
C GLN A 4 34.28 -47.71 2.48
N ALA A 5 33.05 -48.19 2.32
CA ALA A 5 32.63 -49.56 2.57
C ALA A 5 31.90 -50.06 1.31
N LEU A 6 32.05 -51.34 0.96
CA LEU A 6 31.46 -51.94 -0.24
C LEU A 6 30.47 -53.06 0.14
N LEU A 7 29.68 -53.46 -0.86
CA LEU A 7 28.69 -54.53 -0.88
C LEU A 7 29.00 -55.76 0.01
N ALA A 8 27.93 -56.31 0.59
CA ALA A 8 27.73 -57.75 0.70
C ALA A 8 26.25 -58.05 0.38
N GLY A 9 25.99 -58.95 -0.57
CA GLY A 9 24.62 -59.32 -0.98
C GLY A 9 24.21 -60.70 -0.48
N ALA A 10 22.91 -60.98 -0.51
CA ALA A 10 22.34 -62.32 -0.31
C ALA A 10 21.47 -62.68 -1.51
N ALA A 11 21.63 -63.89 -2.05
CA ALA A 11 20.89 -64.37 -3.21
C ALA A 11 19.78 -65.35 -2.79
N ALA A 12 18.62 -65.23 -3.43
CA ALA A 12 17.55 -66.23 -3.43
C ALA A 12 17.24 -66.62 -4.88
N VAL A 13 16.86 -67.88 -5.14
CA VAL A 13 16.75 -68.45 -6.48
C VAL A 13 15.39 -69.12 -6.69
N GLY A 14 14.75 -68.78 -7.81
CA GLY A 14 13.48 -69.36 -8.27
C GLY A 14 12.25 -68.59 -7.80
N LEU A 15 11.15 -68.51 -8.57
CA LEU A 15 10.84 -69.19 -9.84
C LEU A 15 10.41 -68.19 -10.91
N ALA A 16 10.59 -68.51 -12.19
CA ALA A 16 10.13 -67.68 -13.29
C ALA A 16 8.67 -67.97 -13.66
N CYS A 17 7.86 -66.92 -13.76
CA CYS A 17 6.69 -66.87 -14.63
C CYS A 17 6.84 -65.64 -15.51
N GLY A 18 7.07 -65.84 -16.81
CA GLY A 18 7.28 -64.76 -17.76
C GLY A 18 5.97 -64.07 -18.11
N SER A 19 5.67 -62.98 -17.42
CA SER A 19 4.82 -61.94 -18.00
C SER A 19 5.71 -61.07 -18.87
N ALA A 20 5.46 -61.04 -20.19
CA ALA A 20 6.11 -60.07 -21.05
C ALA A 20 5.58 -58.69 -20.68
N VAL A 21 6.44 -57.80 -20.17
CA VAL A 21 6.12 -56.38 -20.10
C VAL A 21 5.85 -55.90 -21.54
N PRO A 22 4.74 -55.20 -21.82
CA PRO A 22 4.56 -54.60 -23.13
C PRO A 22 5.68 -53.60 -23.35
N VAL A 23 6.53 -53.85 -24.36
CA VAL A 23 7.49 -52.85 -24.81
C VAL A 23 6.68 -51.77 -25.50
N SER A 24 6.47 -50.65 -24.80
CA SER A 24 5.87 -49.43 -25.33
C SER A 24 6.53 -49.07 -26.67
N ALA A 25 5.74 -48.56 -27.63
CA ALA A 25 6.26 -48.30 -28.96
C ALA A 25 7.31 -47.20 -28.89
N ALA A 26 8.58 -47.53 -29.20
CA ALA A 26 9.67 -46.57 -29.13
C ALA A 26 9.35 -45.33 -30.00
N PRO A 27 9.50 -44.11 -29.46
CA PRO A 27 9.12 -42.88 -30.15
C PRO A 27 9.91 -42.74 -31.45
N THR A 28 9.24 -42.43 -32.56
CA THR A 28 9.85 -42.50 -33.90
C THR A 28 10.84 -41.38 -34.17
N ASP A 29 10.69 -40.24 -33.50
CA ASP A 29 11.56 -39.07 -33.57
C ASP A 29 11.81 -38.50 -32.16
N ALA A 30 12.97 -37.88 -31.97
CA ALA A 30 13.36 -37.29 -30.70
C ALA A 30 12.56 -36.00 -30.40
N HIS A 31 12.05 -35.86 -29.17
CA HIS A 31 11.24 -34.72 -28.72
C HIS A 31 11.30 -34.56 -27.19
N ILE A 32 10.73 -33.49 -26.63
CA ILE A 32 10.66 -33.30 -25.17
C ILE A 32 9.43 -34.04 -24.62
N SER A 33 9.61 -34.93 -23.65
CA SER A 33 8.54 -35.75 -23.04
C SER A 33 8.03 -35.21 -21.70
N GLU A 34 8.92 -34.68 -20.86
CA GLU A 34 8.58 -34.19 -19.53
C GLU A 34 9.37 -32.91 -19.19
N ILE A 35 8.73 -31.99 -18.45
CA ILE A 35 9.34 -30.74 -17.97
C ILE A 35 8.92 -30.53 -16.51
N SER A 36 9.88 -30.53 -15.58
CA SER A 36 9.66 -30.35 -14.12
C SER A 36 10.30 -29.05 -13.65
N TYR A 37 9.52 -28.17 -13.01
CA TYR A 37 9.85 -26.74 -12.83
C TYR A 37 9.15 -26.01 -11.66
N PRO A 38 8.70 -26.74 -10.62
CA PRO A 38 8.67 -26.14 -9.27
C PRO A 38 9.16 -27.08 -8.16
N SER A 39 9.89 -28.14 -8.54
CA SER A 39 10.22 -29.32 -7.74
C SER A 39 11.19 -29.04 -6.59
N ASN A 40 10.94 -29.68 -5.44
CA ASN A 40 11.83 -29.65 -4.27
C ASN A 40 13.17 -30.40 -4.50
N ASP A 41 13.21 -31.28 -5.49
CA ASP A 41 14.29 -32.24 -5.76
C ASP A 41 14.98 -31.95 -7.12
N ALA A 42 14.99 -30.68 -7.53
CA ALA A 42 15.54 -30.08 -8.75
C ALA A 42 14.64 -30.07 -10.01
N ASP A 43 14.97 -29.13 -10.91
CA ASP A 43 14.33 -28.90 -12.22
C ASP A 43 14.97 -29.77 -13.31
N PHE A 44 14.15 -30.29 -14.23
CA PHE A 44 14.65 -31.08 -15.36
C PHE A 44 13.81 -30.98 -16.64
N VAL A 45 14.44 -31.34 -17.75
CA VAL A 45 13.81 -31.57 -19.06
C VAL A 45 14.16 -32.99 -19.50
N GLU A 46 13.15 -33.76 -19.90
CA GLU A 46 13.34 -35.12 -20.42
C GLU A 46 13.20 -35.17 -21.95
N ILE A 47 14.07 -35.93 -22.61
CA ILE A 47 14.06 -36.18 -24.04
C ILE A 47 13.64 -37.63 -24.28
N ALA A 48 12.53 -37.85 -24.98
CA ALA A 48 12.13 -39.17 -25.48
C ALA A 48 12.69 -39.41 -26.89
N ALA A 49 13.32 -40.56 -27.12
CA ALA A 49 13.87 -40.98 -28.42
C ALA A 49 14.11 -42.52 -28.46
N PRO A 50 14.40 -43.15 -29.61
CA PRO A 50 14.70 -44.58 -29.67
C PRO A 50 15.85 -44.98 -28.73
N ALA A 51 15.70 -46.11 -28.02
CA ALA A 51 16.78 -46.67 -27.21
C ALA A 51 18.04 -46.92 -28.05
N GLY A 52 19.19 -46.44 -27.58
CA GLY A 52 20.44 -46.43 -28.33
C GLY A 52 20.70 -45.16 -29.16
N THR A 53 19.82 -44.15 -29.11
CA THR A 53 20.07 -42.84 -29.76
C THR A 53 21.24 -42.13 -29.08
N ASP A 54 22.26 -41.74 -29.84
CA ASP A 54 23.43 -40.98 -29.35
C ASP A 54 23.09 -39.47 -29.28
N LEU A 55 23.10 -38.94 -28.05
CA LEU A 55 22.86 -37.52 -27.74
C LEU A 55 24.18 -36.75 -27.50
N SER A 56 25.34 -37.36 -27.75
CA SER A 56 26.65 -36.73 -27.57
C SER A 56 26.76 -35.38 -28.27
N GLY A 57 26.99 -34.30 -27.52
CA GLY A 57 27.13 -32.95 -28.06
C GLY A 57 25.82 -32.25 -28.43
N TRP A 58 24.66 -32.86 -28.19
CA TRP A 58 23.37 -32.15 -28.22
C TRP A 58 23.34 -31.05 -27.14
N THR A 59 22.53 -30.02 -27.34
CA THR A 59 22.39 -28.92 -26.39
C THR A 59 20.93 -28.75 -25.97
N VAL A 60 20.69 -28.79 -24.66
CA VAL A 60 19.41 -28.51 -24.01
C VAL A 60 19.51 -27.17 -23.31
N GLY A 61 18.45 -26.38 -23.26
CA GLY A 61 18.48 -25.10 -22.53
C GLY A 61 17.11 -24.48 -22.34
N SER A 62 17.05 -23.48 -21.45
CA SER A 62 15.82 -22.75 -21.12
C SER A 62 15.95 -21.25 -21.43
N VAL A 63 14.86 -20.64 -21.87
CA VAL A 63 14.75 -19.18 -22.02
C VAL A 63 13.63 -18.63 -21.14
N THR A 64 13.90 -17.43 -20.64
CA THR A 64 12.95 -16.58 -19.94
C THR A 64 11.81 -16.12 -20.84
N ARG A 65 10.77 -15.55 -20.22
CA ARG A 65 9.69 -14.75 -20.83
C ARG A 65 10.13 -13.86 -22.02
N GLY A 66 11.32 -13.25 -21.96
CA GLY A 66 11.85 -12.37 -23.01
C GLY A 66 12.59 -13.07 -24.15
N GLY A 67 12.55 -14.40 -24.21
CA GLY A 67 13.35 -15.21 -25.15
C GLY A 67 14.86 -15.18 -24.87
N ALA A 68 15.30 -14.57 -23.77
CA ALA A 68 16.70 -14.53 -23.37
C ALA A 68 17.05 -15.75 -22.51
N LEU A 69 18.25 -16.30 -22.69
CA LEU A 69 18.83 -17.30 -21.79
C LEU A 69 18.81 -16.77 -20.35
N ASN A 70 18.34 -17.58 -19.39
CA ASN A 70 18.13 -17.17 -18.00
C ASN A 70 19.45 -16.96 -17.25
N SER A 71 20.29 -17.99 -17.16
CA SER A 71 21.68 -17.92 -16.70
C SER A 71 22.60 -18.68 -17.66
N ASP A 72 23.92 -18.53 -17.54
CA ASP A 72 24.87 -19.37 -18.30
C ASP A 72 24.87 -20.86 -17.86
N GLU A 73 24.17 -21.18 -16.76
CA GLU A 73 23.90 -22.55 -16.29
C GLU A 73 22.58 -23.11 -16.85
N SER A 74 21.72 -22.25 -17.41
CA SER A 74 20.43 -22.62 -18.03
C SER A 74 20.59 -23.22 -19.45
N ILE A 75 21.79 -23.72 -19.78
CA ILE A 75 22.10 -24.36 -21.06
C ILE A 75 23.20 -25.40 -20.86
N VAL A 76 22.93 -26.64 -21.29
CA VAL A 76 23.78 -27.82 -21.07
C VAL A 76 24.07 -28.47 -22.42
N THR A 77 25.36 -28.63 -22.74
CA THR A 77 25.79 -29.49 -23.86
C THR A 77 26.11 -30.89 -23.33
N LEU A 78 25.39 -31.90 -23.81
CA LEU A 78 25.47 -33.26 -23.30
C LEU A 78 26.82 -33.91 -23.60
N PRO A 79 27.44 -34.60 -22.62
CA PRO A 79 28.80 -35.12 -22.76
C PRO A 79 28.90 -36.25 -23.78
N LYS A 80 30.12 -36.48 -24.28
CA LYS A 80 30.39 -37.57 -25.23
C LYS A 80 30.16 -38.93 -24.56
N GLY A 81 29.32 -39.75 -25.18
CA GLY A 81 28.86 -41.05 -24.66
C GLY A 81 27.47 -41.00 -24.02
N THR A 82 26.77 -39.86 -24.09
CA THR A 82 25.35 -39.79 -23.68
C THR A 82 24.48 -40.53 -24.69
N VAL A 83 23.82 -41.60 -24.25
CA VAL A 83 22.98 -42.45 -25.10
C VAL A 83 21.66 -42.71 -24.38
N VAL A 84 20.55 -42.67 -25.12
CA VAL A 84 19.21 -42.97 -24.58
C VAL A 84 19.12 -44.45 -24.15
N GLY A 85 18.69 -44.69 -22.92
CA GLY A 85 18.64 -46.02 -22.32
C GLY A 85 17.52 -46.92 -22.84
N GLU A 86 17.42 -48.13 -22.30
CA GLU A 86 16.36 -49.09 -22.64
C GLU A 86 14.95 -48.60 -22.25
N SER A 87 14.84 -47.56 -21.40
CA SER A 87 13.58 -46.88 -21.10
C SER A 87 13.08 -45.94 -22.21
N GLY A 88 13.87 -45.64 -23.25
CA GLY A 88 13.46 -44.75 -24.35
C GLY A 88 13.49 -43.25 -24.02
N VAL A 89 14.04 -42.86 -22.88
CA VAL A 89 14.14 -41.47 -22.41
C VAL A 89 15.50 -41.12 -21.82
N HIS A 90 15.81 -39.82 -21.78
CA HIS A 90 17.00 -39.28 -21.12
C HIS A 90 16.69 -37.95 -20.42
N VAL A 91 16.94 -37.89 -19.11
CA VAL A 91 16.69 -36.72 -18.25
C VAL A 91 17.91 -35.80 -18.23
N VAL A 92 17.68 -34.49 -18.32
CA VAL A 92 18.70 -33.45 -18.23
C VAL A 92 18.30 -32.44 -17.16
N GLU A 93 19.07 -32.37 -16.08
CA GLU A 93 18.94 -31.34 -15.04
C GLU A 93 19.42 -29.98 -15.57
N LEU A 94 18.59 -28.94 -15.45
CA LEU A 94 18.96 -27.54 -15.70
C LEU A 94 17.97 -26.60 -15.02
N PRO A 95 18.40 -25.44 -14.50
CA PRO A 95 17.50 -24.50 -13.82
C PRO A 95 16.46 -23.91 -14.79
N LEU A 96 15.20 -23.96 -14.36
CA LEU A 96 14.06 -23.37 -15.06
C LEU A 96 13.58 -22.12 -14.30
N THR A 97 12.49 -21.50 -14.75
CA THR A 97 11.93 -20.31 -14.09
C THR A 97 10.45 -20.54 -13.83
N ASN A 98 10.06 -20.54 -12.55
CA ASN A 98 8.78 -21.07 -12.08
C ASN A 98 7.58 -20.13 -12.37
N SER A 99 7.75 -19.19 -13.32
CA SER A 99 6.77 -18.17 -13.69
C SER A 99 5.99 -18.61 -14.94
N VAL A 100 4.84 -19.25 -14.73
CA VAL A 100 3.99 -19.79 -15.80
C VAL A 100 2.55 -19.30 -15.71
N ASN A 101 2.00 -18.92 -16.87
CA ASN A 101 0.58 -18.57 -17.04
C ASN A 101 -0.03 -19.52 -18.08
N THR A 102 -1.35 -19.74 -18.03
CA THR A 102 -2.08 -20.58 -19.00
C THR A 102 -3.12 -19.79 -19.79
N GLY A 103 -3.47 -20.29 -20.98
CA GLY A 103 -4.40 -19.62 -21.89
C GLY A 103 -3.77 -18.44 -22.64
N ALA A 104 -4.59 -17.71 -23.40
CA ALA A 104 -4.12 -16.70 -24.37
C ALA A 104 -3.38 -15.49 -23.76
N ALA A 105 -3.40 -15.32 -22.43
CA ALA A 105 -2.59 -14.31 -21.73
C ALA A 105 -1.09 -14.69 -21.62
N ALA A 106 -0.76 -15.97 -21.85
CA ALA A 106 0.61 -16.47 -21.89
C ALA A 106 1.23 -16.45 -23.30
N ASP A 107 0.41 -16.36 -24.34
CA ASP A 107 0.82 -16.39 -25.73
C ASP A 107 1.82 -15.26 -26.06
N GLY A 108 3.06 -15.64 -26.42
CA GLY A 108 4.18 -14.75 -26.73
C GLY A 108 4.63 -13.88 -25.56
N ALA A 109 4.06 -14.08 -24.37
CA ALA A 109 4.02 -13.08 -23.31
C ALA A 109 4.34 -13.61 -21.91
N TYR A 110 4.13 -14.90 -21.58
CA TYR A 110 4.49 -15.48 -20.28
C TYR A 110 4.71 -17.00 -20.34
N GLY A 111 5.90 -17.44 -19.92
CA GLY A 111 6.23 -18.84 -19.68
C GLY A 111 7.74 -19.08 -19.83
N ALA A 112 8.31 -19.96 -19.01
CA ALA A 112 9.60 -20.54 -19.32
C ALA A 112 9.47 -21.38 -20.61
N SER A 113 10.49 -21.38 -21.46
CA SER A 113 10.47 -22.19 -22.69
C SER A 113 11.77 -22.97 -22.84
N VAL A 114 11.67 -24.26 -23.16
CA VAL A 114 12.79 -25.21 -23.18
C VAL A 114 13.03 -25.74 -24.58
N PHE A 115 14.30 -25.80 -24.99
CA PHE A 115 14.71 -26.22 -26.34
C PHE A 115 15.70 -27.38 -26.31
N VAL A 116 15.69 -28.17 -27.38
CA VAL A 116 16.64 -29.27 -27.64
C VAL A 116 17.22 -29.08 -29.05
N VAL A 117 18.54 -29.13 -29.16
CA VAL A 117 19.29 -28.94 -30.42
C VAL A 117 20.29 -30.08 -30.60
N SER A 118 20.37 -30.69 -31.79
CA SER A 118 21.30 -31.79 -32.06
C SER A 118 22.76 -31.33 -32.17
N ALA A 119 23.70 -32.27 -32.15
CA ALA A 119 25.13 -31.99 -32.31
C ALA A 119 25.49 -31.31 -33.66
N GLU A 120 24.68 -31.52 -34.70
CA GLU A 120 24.78 -30.88 -36.02
C GLU A 120 24.18 -29.46 -36.02
N GLY A 121 23.58 -29.02 -34.91
CA GLY A 121 22.91 -27.73 -34.78
C GLY A 121 21.47 -27.69 -35.32
N LYS A 122 20.81 -28.83 -35.54
CA LYS A 122 19.38 -28.87 -35.90
C LYS A 122 18.52 -28.60 -34.66
N LEU A 123 17.55 -27.69 -34.73
CA LEU A 123 16.50 -27.60 -33.71
C LEU A 123 15.65 -28.88 -33.76
N ILE A 124 15.52 -29.55 -32.62
CA ILE A 124 14.76 -30.79 -32.47
C ILE A 124 13.37 -30.48 -31.91
N ASP A 125 13.33 -29.73 -30.81
CA ASP A 125 12.09 -29.28 -30.18
C ASP A 125 12.29 -27.93 -29.47
N PHE A 126 11.22 -27.17 -29.29
CA PHE A 126 11.17 -25.92 -28.52
C PHE A 126 9.76 -25.72 -27.96
N LYS A 127 9.55 -26.03 -26.68
CA LYS A 127 8.24 -25.93 -26.02
C LYS A 127 8.18 -24.74 -25.06
N GLN A 128 7.08 -23.97 -25.10
CA GLN A 128 6.73 -23.02 -24.06
C GLN A 128 5.82 -23.70 -23.05
N ILE A 129 6.16 -23.61 -21.77
CA ILE A 129 5.29 -24.07 -20.69
C ILE A 129 4.08 -23.12 -20.59
N GLY A 130 2.87 -23.67 -20.69
CA GLY A 130 1.61 -22.91 -20.67
C GLY A 130 1.17 -22.43 -22.06
N GLY A 131 0.55 -21.23 -22.14
CA GLY A 131 -0.03 -20.68 -23.38
C GLY A 131 -1.28 -21.41 -23.87
N VAL A 132 -1.58 -21.28 -25.16
CA VAL A 132 -2.62 -22.04 -25.90
C VAL A 132 -1.96 -22.95 -26.94
N VAL A 133 -2.39 -24.22 -27.03
CA VAL A 133 -1.91 -25.14 -28.07
C VAL A 133 -2.26 -24.61 -29.46
N GLY A 134 -1.26 -24.46 -30.34
CA GLY A 134 -1.41 -23.79 -31.65
C GLY A 134 -1.48 -22.27 -31.59
N GLY A 135 -1.32 -21.68 -30.40
CA GLY A 135 -1.19 -20.25 -30.16
C GLY A 135 0.19 -19.68 -30.51
N THR A 136 0.39 -18.41 -30.16
CA THR A 136 1.67 -17.71 -30.32
C THR A 136 2.57 -18.07 -29.14
N GLY A 137 3.68 -18.79 -29.33
CA GLY A 137 4.67 -18.99 -28.25
C GLY A 137 5.74 -17.90 -28.13
N VAL A 138 6.59 -17.98 -27.11
CA VAL A 138 7.74 -17.10 -26.88
C VAL A 138 8.72 -17.17 -28.04
N THR A 139 9.10 -16.00 -28.60
CA THR A 139 10.15 -15.91 -29.61
C THR A 139 11.52 -15.77 -28.94
N ALA A 140 12.43 -16.70 -29.21
CA ALA A 140 13.78 -16.66 -28.70
C ALA A 140 14.57 -15.45 -29.21
N SER A 141 15.38 -14.86 -28.33
CA SER A 141 16.19 -13.68 -28.62
C SER A 141 17.27 -13.95 -29.67
N LYS A 142 17.76 -12.89 -30.30
CA LYS A 142 18.87 -12.97 -31.29
C LYS A 142 20.26 -12.98 -30.62
N SER A 143 20.32 -13.34 -29.33
CA SER A 143 21.55 -13.36 -28.54
C SER A 143 22.56 -14.38 -29.06
N SER A 144 23.84 -14.02 -29.07
CA SER A 144 24.93 -14.94 -29.38
C SER A 144 25.09 -16.08 -28.36
N LYS A 145 24.54 -15.94 -27.15
CA LYS A 145 24.53 -16.99 -26.11
C LYS A 145 23.62 -18.18 -26.45
N LEU A 146 22.60 -18.00 -27.30
CA LEU A 146 21.71 -19.09 -27.71
C LEU A 146 22.28 -19.86 -28.93
N PRO A 147 21.95 -21.15 -29.11
CA PRO A 147 22.30 -21.90 -30.32
C PRO A 147 21.76 -21.23 -31.59
N ALA A 148 22.50 -21.31 -32.69
CA ALA A 148 22.17 -20.58 -33.92
C ALA A 148 20.78 -20.94 -34.50
N ALA A 149 20.33 -22.18 -34.33
CA ALA A 149 19.02 -22.64 -34.78
C ALA A 149 17.84 -22.23 -33.86
N VAL A 150 18.11 -21.79 -32.63
CA VAL A 150 17.08 -21.30 -31.69
C VAL A 150 16.80 -19.80 -31.90
N ARG A 151 17.82 -19.00 -32.25
CA ARG A 151 17.73 -17.53 -32.33
C ARG A 151 16.63 -17.04 -33.26
N GLY A 152 15.61 -16.40 -32.70
CA GLY A 152 14.47 -15.87 -33.46
C GLY A 152 13.44 -16.92 -33.90
N GLN A 153 13.57 -18.18 -33.47
CA GLN A 153 12.49 -19.16 -33.56
C GLN A 153 11.46 -18.92 -32.47
N GLN A 154 10.29 -19.51 -32.66
CA GLN A 154 9.17 -19.44 -31.74
C GLN A 154 8.97 -20.79 -31.06
N ALA A 155 8.71 -20.78 -29.76
CA ALA A 155 8.33 -21.98 -29.04
C ALA A 155 6.89 -22.40 -29.38
N GLU A 156 6.58 -23.69 -29.26
CA GLU A 156 5.21 -24.21 -29.32
C GLU A 156 4.62 -24.25 -27.91
N PRO A 157 3.49 -23.59 -27.61
CA PRO A 157 2.91 -23.65 -26.27
C PRO A 157 2.32 -25.03 -25.95
N THR A 158 2.63 -25.56 -24.76
CA THR A 158 2.15 -26.87 -24.31
C THR A 158 0.68 -26.87 -23.93
N GLY A 159 0.13 -25.71 -23.55
CA GLY A 159 -1.21 -25.58 -22.97
C GLY A 159 -1.31 -25.94 -21.48
N ALA A 160 -0.32 -26.65 -20.93
CA ALA A 160 -0.35 -27.19 -19.57
C ALA A 160 0.52 -26.39 -18.59
N LYS A 161 0.07 -26.31 -17.32
CA LYS A 161 0.91 -25.97 -16.16
C LYS A 161 0.88 -27.11 -15.14
N ALA A 162 1.92 -27.21 -14.33
CA ALA A 162 1.96 -28.05 -13.14
C ALA A 162 0.89 -27.56 -12.13
N SER A 163 0.14 -28.49 -11.54
CA SER A 163 -0.94 -28.19 -10.59
C SER A 163 -0.46 -27.94 -9.16
N GLY A 164 0.76 -28.38 -8.82
CA GLY A 164 1.38 -28.26 -7.51
C GLY A 164 2.90 -28.08 -7.63
N ARG A 165 3.61 -27.88 -6.50
CA ARG A 165 5.08 -27.76 -6.49
C ARG A 165 5.78 -29.10 -6.70
N ASP A 166 5.12 -30.18 -6.32
CA ASP A 166 5.51 -31.58 -6.47
C ASP A 166 5.15 -32.19 -7.84
N GLN A 167 4.83 -31.35 -8.84
CA GLN A 167 4.25 -31.77 -10.12
C GLN A 167 5.08 -31.25 -11.31
N SER A 168 5.18 -32.05 -12.38
CA SER A 168 5.74 -31.68 -13.68
C SER A 168 4.63 -31.50 -14.72
N ILE A 169 4.99 -31.19 -15.97
CA ILE A 169 4.12 -31.46 -17.13
C ILE A 169 4.70 -32.54 -18.02
N GLN A 170 3.84 -33.43 -18.50
CA GLN A 170 4.16 -34.64 -19.25
C GLN A 170 3.37 -34.66 -20.55
N LEU A 171 4.00 -35.04 -21.67
CA LEU A 171 3.34 -35.27 -22.95
C LEU A 171 2.74 -36.69 -22.97
N LYS A 172 1.42 -36.78 -22.96
CA LYS A 172 0.68 -38.05 -23.06
C LYS A 172 -0.09 -38.08 -24.37
N CYS A 173 0.18 -39.08 -25.21
CA CYS A 173 -0.38 -39.27 -26.56
C CYS A 173 -0.13 -38.08 -27.52
N SER A 174 -0.84 -36.97 -27.35
CA SER A 174 -0.71 -35.72 -28.11
C SER A 174 -1.00 -34.44 -27.31
N SER A 175 -1.31 -34.58 -26.02
CA SER A 175 -1.62 -33.47 -25.09
C SER A 175 -0.60 -33.39 -23.96
N TRP A 176 -0.30 -32.18 -23.49
CA TRP A 176 0.45 -32.00 -22.26
C TRP A 176 -0.51 -31.97 -21.07
N GLU A 177 -0.12 -32.62 -19.98
CA GLU A 177 -0.89 -32.73 -18.75
C GLU A 177 0.00 -32.50 -17.53
N SER A 178 -0.57 -32.12 -16.39
CA SER A 178 0.14 -32.14 -15.10
C SER A 178 0.25 -33.57 -14.57
N GLY A 179 1.32 -33.89 -13.85
CA GLY A 179 1.46 -35.16 -13.14
C GLY A 179 2.62 -35.17 -12.14
N THR A 180 2.63 -36.15 -11.25
CA THR A 180 3.78 -36.41 -10.36
C THR A 180 5.00 -36.77 -11.22
N PRO A 181 6.20 -36.19 -10.98
CA PRO A 181 7.34 -36.36 -11.87
C PRO A 181 7.76 -37.80 -12.11
N THR A 182 8.10 -38.14 -13.35
CA THR A 182 8.41 -39.51 -13.82
C THR A 182 9.82 -39.69 -14.40
N PRO A 183 10.87 -39.01 -13.89
CA PRO A 183 12.17 -38.93 -14.55
C PRO A 183 12.78 -40.30 -14.88
N GLY A 184 13.03 -40.54 -16.16
CA GLY A 184 13.62 -41.77 -16.69
C GLY A 184 12.61 -42.86 -17.07
N SER A 185 11.30 -42.57 -16.99
CA SER A 185 10.20 -43.47 -17.35
C SER A 185 9.39 -42.93 -18.52
N ALA A 186 9.49 -43.56 -19.70
CA ALA A 186 8.75 -43.09 -20.88
C ALA A 186 7.22 -43.14 -20.67
N PRO A 187 6.47 -42.20 -21.28
CA PRO A 187 5.00 -42.23 -21.29
C PRO A 187 4.44 -43.57 -21.81
N ASP A 188 3.43 -44.10 -21.13
CA ASP A 188 2.77 -45.35 -21.54
C ASP A 188 1.84 -45.11 -22.73
N SER A 189 2.34 -45.33 -23.94
CA SER A 189 1.55 -45.18 -25.16
C SER A 189 0.39 -46.17 -25.28
N SER A 190 0.31 -47.21 -24.43
CA SER A 190 -0.78 -48.18 -24.47
C SER A 190 -2.10 -47.62 -23.92
N THR A 191 -2.07 -46.51 -23.18
CA THR A 191 -3.29 -45.80 -22.72
C THR A 191 -3.97 -45.01 -23.83
N CYS A 192 -3.34 -44.83 -24.99
CA CYS A 192 -3.88 -44.01 -26.09
C CYS A 192 -4.92 -44.73 -26.96
N ASP A 193 -5.03 -46.06 -26.89
CA ASP A 193 -5.90 -46.89 -27.75
C ASP A 193 -7.00 -47.61 -26.93
N SER A 194 -8.04 -46.90 -26.50
CA SER A 194 -9.28 -47.52 -25.99
C SER A 194 -10.51 -46.58 -26.04
N PRO A 195 -11.51 -46.88 -26.90
CA PRO A 195 -12.86 -46.32 -26.77
C PRO A 195 -13.71 -47.12 -25.76
N ASP A 196 -14.48 -46.41 -24.95
CA ASP A 196 -15.55 -46.88 -24.04
C ASP A 196 -15.27 -48.06 -23.08
N SER A 197 -15.18 -47.76 -21.78
CA SER A 197 -15.61 -48.68 -20.70
C SER A 197 -15.96 -47.93 -19.41
N PRO A 198 -16.82 -48.49 -18.54
CA PRO A 198 -17.79 -47.67 -17.80
C PRO A 198 -17.39 -47.29 -16.36
N GLU A 199 -18.10 -46.25 -15.89
CA GLU A 199 -18.08 -45.65 -14.56
C GLU A 199 -18.60 -46.59 -13.43
N PRO A 200 -18.05 -46.51 -12.20
CA PRO A 200 -18.62 -47.15 -11.03
C PRO A 200 -19.72 -46.28 -10.38
N THR A 201 -20.92 -46.83 -10.25
CA THR A 201 -22.09 -46.14 -9.66
C THR A 201 -21.90 -45.76 -8.19
N GLU A 202 -22.14 -44.48 -7.86
CA GLU A 202 -22.53 -44.05 -6.51
C GLU A 202 -23.70 -43.04 -6.53
N THR A 203 -24.24 -42.78 -5.35
CA THR A 203 -25.65 -42.40 -5.11
C THR A 203 -26.07 -40.94 -5.37
N SER A 204 -26.67 -40.71 -6.54
CA SER A 204 -27.86 -39.85 -6.76
C SER A 204 -28.01 -38.52 -5.97
N SER A 205 -27.62 -37.41 -6.60
CA SER A 205 -28.21 -36.07 -6.46
C SER A 205 -28.10 -35.37 -7.84
N PRO A 206 -29.01 -34.46 -8.25
CA PRO A 206 -29.01 -33.96 -9.63
C PRO A 206 -27.92 -32.90 -9.88
N ASP A 207 -27.10 -33.15 -10.89
CA ASP A 207 -26.10 -32.23 -11.44
C ASP A 207 -26.72 -31.38 -12.60
N PRO A 208 -26.17 -30.21 -12.96
CA PRO A 208 -26.82 -29.30 -13.91
C PRO A 208 -26.70 -29.75 -15.37
N THR A 209 -27.64 -29.30 -16.21
CA THR A 209 -27.79 -29.72 -17.61
C THR A 209 -26.59 -29.38 -18.49
N ASP A 210 -26.16 -30.36 -19.28
CA ASP A 210 -25.17 -30.24 -20.35
C ASP A 210 -25.57 -29.13 -21.37
N PRO A 211 -24.70 -28.16 -21.71
CA PRO A 211 -25.00 -27.11 -22.68
C PRO A 211 -25.10 -27.61 -24.15
N SER A 212 -24.98 -28.92 -24.39
CA SER A 212 -25.27 -29.58 -25.67
C SER A 212 -26.61 -30.34 -25.70
N ASP A 213 -27.39 -30.30 -24.60
CA ASP A 213 -28.71 -30.92 -24.51
C ASP A 213 -29.74 -30.27 -25.49
N PRO A 214 -30.31 -31.04 -26.44
CA PRO A 214 -31.32 -30.52 -27.36
C PRO A 214 -32.66 -30.15 -26.69
N GLU A 215 -32.88 -30.44 -25.40
CA GLU A 215 -34.06 -29.98 -24.65
C GLU A 215 -33.95 -28.55 -24.09
N ASN A 216 -32.76 -27.90 -24.14
CA ASN A 216 -32.56 -26.49 -23.72
C ASN A 216 -32.21 -25.55 -24.91
N PRO A 217 -33.17 -25.21 -25.80
CA PRO A 217 -32.92 -24.46 -27.03
C PRO A 217 -32.58 -22.96 -26.84
N ALA A 218 -32.40 -22.48 -25.61
CA ALA A 218 -32.09 -21.08 -25.29
C ALA A 218 -30.70 -20.87 -24.65
N ASN A 219 -29.96 -21.96 -24.36
CA ASN A 219 -28.77 -21.96 -23.51
C ASN A 219 -29.00 -21.20 -22.18
N LEU A 220 -30.15 -21.46 -21.54
CA LEU A 220 -30.52 -20.88 -20.25
C LEU A 220 -29.78 -21.65 -19.14
N LEU A 221 -28.91 -20.96 -18.40
CA LEU A 221 -28.03 -21.54 -17.38
C LEU A 221 -28.17 -20.81 -16.03
N PRO A 222 -28.07 -21.52 -14.89
CA PRO A 222 -27.94 -20.88 -13.57
C PRO A 222 -26.67 -20.03 -13.47
N ILE A 223 -26.73 -18.92 -12.72
CA ILE A 223 -25.59 -18.01 -12.53
C ILE A 223 -24.37 -18.75 -11.93
N ASN A 224 -24.59 -19.66 -10.98
CA ASN A 224 -23.49 -20.43 -10.39
C ASN A 224 -22.91 -21.51 -11.32
N THR A 225 -23.66 -21.96 -12.33
CA THR A 225 -23.11 -22.77 -13.42
C THR A 225 -22.26 -21.91 -14.38
N ILE A 226 -22.61 -20.63 -14.57
CA ILE A 226 -21.82 -19.68 -15.35
C ILE A 226 -20.52 -19.30 -14.62
N GLN A 227 -20.59 -19.05 -13.31
CA GLN A 227 -19.42 -18.78 -12.46
C GLN A 227 -18.53 -20.03 -12.31
N GLY A 228 -19.08 -21.13 -11.82
CA GLY A 228 -18.31 -22.31 -11.41
C GLY A 228 -17.67 -22.16 -10.04
N ASN A 229 -16.66 -22.99 -9.77
CA ASN A 229 -16.04 -23.19 -8.45
C ASN A 229 -14.54 -22.80 -8.41
N GLY A 230 -14.13 -21.80 -9.18
CA GLY A 230 -12.75 -21.31 -9.20
C GLY A 230 -12.57 -20.10 -10.13
N GLU A 231 -11.39 -19.47 -10.05
CA GLU A 231 -10.98 -18.13 -10.55
C GLU A 231 -11.35 -17.69 -11.99
N LYS A 232 -12.05 -18.52 -12.78
CA LYS A 232 -12.50 -18.25 -14.17
C LYS A 232 -13.75 -19.04 -14.52
N SER A 233 -14.66 -18.38 -15.23
CA SER A 233 -15.87 -19.00 -15.75
C SER A 233 -15.57 -20.17 -16.71
N PRO A 234 -16.16 -21.37 -16.50
CA PRO A 234 -16.15 -22.44 -17.50
C PRO A 234 -16.97 -22.10 -18.76
N TYR A 235 -17.59 -20.92 -18.80
CA TYR A 235 -18.33 -20.37 -19.94
C TYR A 235 -17.64 -19.17 -20.60
N ALA A 236 -16.45 -18.75 -20.15
CA ALA A 236 -15.67 -17.68 -20.78
C ALA A 236 -15.54 -17.86 -22.31
N GLY A 237 -15.89 -16.81 -23.07
CA GLY A 237 -15.92 -16.81 -24.53
C GLY A 237 -17.19 -17.40 -25.17
N LYS A 238 -18.10 -17.99 -24.38
CA LYS A 238 -19.41 -18.49 -24.85
C LYS A 238 -20.48 -17.41 -24.69
N THR A 239 -21.56 -17.53 -25.47
CA THR A 239 -22.80 -16.75 -25.27
C THR A 239 -23.78 -17.59 -24.45
N VAL A 240 -24.32 -17.02 -23.38
CA VAL A 240 -25.23 -17.68 -22.43
C VAL A 240 -26.48 -16.84 -22.24
N THR A 241 -27.58 -17.48 -21.81
CA THR A 241 -28.75 -16.81 -21.25
C THR A 241 -28.83 -17.14 -19.76
N THR A 242 -29.21 -16.19 -18.91
CA THR A 242 -29.44 -16.44 -17.48
C THR A 242 -30.52 -15.53 -16.91
N THR A 243 -31.00 -15.83 -15.70
CA THR A 243 -32.04 -15.06 -15.01
C THR A 243 -31.62 -14.75 -13.58
N GLY A 244 -31.85 -13.52 -13.14
CA GLY A 244 -31.56 -13.10 -11.77
C GLY A 244 -32.29 -11.81 -11.38
N VAL A 245 -32.26 -11.52 -10.08
CA VAL A 245 -32.77 -10.26 -9.53
C VAL A 245 -31.62 -9.26 -9.46
N VAL A 246 -31.84 -8.03 -9.95
CA VAL A 246 -30.85 -6.96 -9.92
C VAL A 246 -30.58 -6.56 -8.46
N THR A 247 -29.31 -6.60 -8.05
CA THR A 247 -28.88 -6.28 -6.67
C THR A 247 -28.26 -4.89 -6.56
N ALA A 248 -27.52 -4.45 -7.56
CA ALA A 248 -26.84 -3.15 -7.62
C ALA A 248 -26.74 -2.65 -9.07
N ALA A 249 -26.70 -1.34 -9.30
CA ALA A 249 -26.64 -0.75 -10.65
C ALA A 249 -25.83 0.54 -10.72
N TYR A 250 -25.00 0.68 -11.76
CA TYR A 250 -24.04 1.78 -11.94
C TYR A 250 -24.20 2.42 -13.33
N PRO A 251 -25.27 3.22 -13.56
CA PRO A 251 -25.45 3.97 -14.80
C PRO A 251 -24.44 5.11 -14.95
N THR A 252 -23.88 5.56 -13.83
CA THR A 252 -22.84 6.58 -13.65
C THR A 252 -21.60 5.94 -13.01
N GLY A 253 -20.67 6.73 -12.44
CA GLY A 253 -19.43 6.24 -11.82
C GLY A 253 -18.35 5.69 -12.77
N GLY A 254 -18.75 5.06 -13.87
CA GLY A 254 -17.89 4.56 -14.95
C GLY A 254 -17.99 3.05 -15.20
N LEU A 255 -18.40 2.27 -14.20
CA LEU A 255 -18.60 0.82 -14.28
C LEU A 255 -19.58 0.45 -15.41
N GLY A 256 -20.70 1.16 -15.55
CA GLY A 256 -21.59 1.04 -16.72
C GLY A 256 -22.25 -0.33 -16.86
N GLY A 257 -22.76 -0.86 -15.76
CA GLY A 257 -23.35 -2.19 -15.66
C GLY A 257 -24.11 -2.38 -14.34
N TYR A 258 -24.57 -3.59 -14.08
CA TYR A 258 -25.35 -3.94 -12.89
C TYR A 258 -25.06 -5.37 -12.46
N TYR A 259 -25.20 -5.66 -11.18
CA TYR A 259 -25.11 -7.04 -10.67
C TYR A 259 -26.49 -7.69 -10.65
N ILE A 260 -26.55 -8.97 -11.01
CA ILE A 260 -27.72 -9.82 -10.82
C ILE A 260 -27.35 -11.02 -9.95
N GLN A 261 -28.29 -11.48 -9.13
CA GLN A 261 -28.12 -12.65 -8.26
C GLN A 261 -29.34 -13.57 -8.37
N THR A 262 -29.12 -14.89 -8.31
CA THR A 262 -30.19 -15.89 -8.38
C THR A 262 -31.21 -15.67 -7.25
N GLU A 263 -32.50 -15.77 -7.59
CA GLU A 263 -33.58 -15.48 -6.64
C GLU A 263 -33.53 -16.34 -5.36
N GLY A 264 -33.86 -15.73 -4.22
CA GLY A 264 -33.91 -16.40 -2.92
C GLY A 264 -32.58 -16.90 -2.34
N THR A 265 -31.44 -16.66 -3.00
CA THR A 265 -30.11 -17.10 -2.53
C THR A 265 -29.49 -16.14 -1.51
N GLY A 266 -28.40 -16.57 -0.87
CA GLY A 266 -27.70 -15.84 0.20
C GLY A 266 -28.24 -16.13 1.60
N GLY A 267 -27.86 -15.30 2.57
CA GLY A 267 -28.13 -15.51 4.00
C GLY A 267 -27.27 -16.61 4.63
N ASP A 268 -27.63 -16.98 5.86
CA ASP A 268 -26.85 -17.77 6.83
C ASP A 268 -26.48 -19.21 6.37
N ASN A 269 -27.03 -19.67 5.24
CA ASN A 269 -26.88 -21.02 4.70
C ASN A 269 -26.31 -21.00 3.26
N HIS A 270 -25.51 -19.99 2.91
CA HIS A 270 -24.76 -20.01 1.64
C HIS A 270 -23.80 -21.20 1.61
N ASP A 271 -23.76 -21.89 0.46
CA ASP A 271 -22.99 -23.11 0.27
C ASP A 271 -21.84 -22.82 -0.70
N PHE A 272 -20.68 -22.49 -0.13
CA PHE A 272 -19.48 -22.13 -0.89
C PHE A 272 -19.05 -23.22 -1.89
N ALA A 273 -19.43 -24.49 -1.69
CA ALA A 273 -19.13 -25.58 -2.62
C ALA A 273 -19.97 -25.56 -3.91
N LYS A 274 -20.99 -24.68 -4.00
CA LYS A 274 -21.83 -24.49 -5.20
C LYS A 274 -21.42 -23.32 -6.09
N GLY A 275 -20.38 -22.58 -5.73
CA GLY A 275 -19.95 -21.38 -6.45
C GLY A 275 -20.85 -20.17 -6.19
N SER A 276 -20.52 -19.04 -6.82
CA SER A 276 -21.27 -17.80 -6.62
C SER A 276 -22.62 -17.80 -7.34
N HIS A 277 -23.67 -17.35 -6.64
CA HIS A 277 -24.99 -17.11 -7.22
C HIS A 277 -25.14 -15.71 -7.85
N GLY A 278 -24.09 -14.89 -7.87
CA GLY A 278 -24.06 -13.53 -8.43
C GLY A 278 -23.13 -13.38 -9.63
N VAL A 279 -23.40 -12.41 -10.49
CA VAL A 279 -22.54 -12.07 -11.65
C VAL A 279 -22.72 -10.61 -12.08
N PHE A 280 -21.66 -10.00 -12.60
CA PHE A 280 -21.73 -8.66 -13.18
C PHE A 280 -22.25 -8.69 -14.62
N VAL A 281 -23.21 -7.82 -14.94
CA VAL A 281 -23.72 -7.58 -16.30
C VAL A 281 -23.16 -6.25 -16.80
N TYR A 282 -22.14 -6.31 -17.66
CA TYR A 282 -21.55 -5.12 -18.28
C TYR A 282 -22.39 -4.71 -19.50
N SER A 283 -23.14 -3.62 -19.38
CA SER A 283 -24.01 -3.11 -20.45
C SER A 283 -24.42 -1.66 -20.22
N LYS A 284 -23.78 -0.76 -20.96
CA LYS A 284 -24.10 0.68 -20.95
C LYS A 284 -25.45 1.00 -21.61
N ASP A 285 -25.92 0.13 -22.50
CA ASP A 285 -27.20 0.28 -23.19
C ASP A 285 -28.39 -0.14 -22.31
N THR A 286 -28.18 -1.05 -21.34
CA THR A 286 -29.27 -1.62 -20.52
C THR A 286 -29.24 -1.24 -19.04
N VAL A 287 -28.10 -0.77 -18.49
CA VAL A 287 -28.02 -0.34 -17.07
C VAL A 287 -29.01 0.77 -16.71
N GLY A 288 -29.23 1.74 -17.59
CA GLY A 288 -30.22 2.81 -17.40
C GLY A 288 -31.68 2.35 -17.51
N GLN A 289 -31.92 1.07 -17.81
CA GLN A 289 -33.27 0.49 -17.94
C GLN A 289 -33.68 -0.30 -16.70
N VAL A 290 -32.76 -0.66 -15.80
CA VAL A 290 -33.00 -1.52 -14.62
C VAL A 290 -32.90 -0.76 -13.30
N LYS A 291 -33.36 -1.38 -12.22
CA LYS A 291 -33.18 -0.93 -10.81
C LYS A 291 -33.08 -2.15 -9.90
N THR A 292 -32.52 -1.99 -8.70
CA THR A 292 -32.50 -3.03 -7.67
C THR A 292 -33.91 -3.59 -7.40
N GLY A 293 -34.02 -4.91 -7.38
CA GLY A 293 -35.28 -5.65 -7.21
C GLY A 293 -36.04 -5.97 -8.51
N ASP A 294 -35.61 -5.48 -9.68
CA ASP A 294 -36.14 -5.97 -10.96
C ASP A 294 -35.68 -7.42 -11.21
N ASN A 295 -36.61 -8.29 -11.63
CA ASN A 295 -36.31 -9.63 -12.13
C ASN A 295 -36.02 -9.57 -13.64
N VAL A 296 -34.88 -10.09 -14.08
CA VAL A 296 -34.40 -9.96 -15.46
C VAL A 296 -33.88 -11.28 -16.02
N GLU A 297 -34.12 -11.48 -17.31
CA GLU A 297 -33.44 -12.43 -18.19
C GLU A 297 -32.41 -11.66 -19.01
N VAL A 298 -31.17 -12.14 -19.05
CA VAL A 298 -30.08 -11.54 -19.82
C VAL A 298 -29.41 -12.56 -20.73
N THR A 299 -29.12 -12.18 -21.97
CA THR A 299 -28.36 -12.96 -22.96
C THR A 299 -27.13 -12.18 -23.38
N GLY A 300 -25.95 -12.78 -23.28
CA GLY A 300 -24.68 -12.09 -23.56
C GLY A 300 -23.46 -13.00 -23.55
N SER A 301 -22.29 -12.44 -23.88
CA SER A 301 -21.02 -13.17 -23.91
C SER A 301 -20.29 -13.09 -22.57
N VAL A 302 -19.91 -14.24 -22.01
CA VAL A 302 -19.16 -14.32 -20.75
C VAL A 302 -17.67 -14.03 -20.98
N SER A 303 -17.05 -13.27 -20.09
CA SER A 303 -15.63 -12.89 -20.18
C SER A 303 -15.04 -12.52 -18.83
N GLU A 304 -13.75 -12.83 -18.62
CA GLU A 304 -12.98 -12.31 -17.50
C GLU A 304 -12.57 -10.84 -17.73
N TYR A 305 -12.83 -9.96 -16.77
CA TYR A 305 -12.38 -8.57 -16.77
C TYR A 305 -11.66 -8.23 -15.46
N TYR A 306 -10.35 -7.97 -15.53
CA TYR A 306 -9.45 -7.84 -14.36
C TYR A 306 -9.49 -9.00 -13.33
N GLY A 307 -10.00 -10.17 -13.74
CA GLY A 307 -10.15 -11.36 -12.90
C GLY A 307 -11.60 -11.63 -12.45
N GLN A 308 -12.53 -10.72 -12.72
CA GLN A 308 -13.97 -10.93 -12.45
C GLN A 308 -14.70 -11.52 -13.66
N THR A 309 -15.58 -12.49 -13.42
CA THR A 309 -16.52 -12.99 -14.40
C THR A 309 -17.63 -11.97 -14.65
N GLN A 310 -17.79 -11.57 -15.92
CA GLN A 310 -18.89 -10.70 -16.35
C GLN A 310 -19.57 -11.19 -17.62
N ILE A 311 -20.87 -10.91 -17.75
CA ILE A 311 -21.65 -11.11 -18.97
C ILE A 311 -21.77 -9.76 -19.70
N THR A 312 -21.27 -9.67 -20.93
CA THR A 312 -21.42 -8.48 -21.77
C THR A 312 -22.72 -8.56 -22.57
N VAL A 313 -23.61 -7.59 -22.41
CA VAL A 313 -25.00 -7.60 -22.92
C VAL A 313 -25.29 -6.35 -23.77
N ASP A 314 -26.00 -6.52 -24.90
CA ASP A 314 -26.36 -5.43 -25.82
C ASP A 314 -27.79 -4.87 -25.57
N ASP A 315 -28.23 -3.94 -26.41
CA ASP A 315 -29.55 -3.28 -26.33
C ASP A 315 -30.76 -4.23 -26.45
N LYS A 316 -30.56 -5.48 -26.91
CA LYS A 316 -31.61 -6.51 -27.11
C LYS A 316 -31.45 -7.69 -26.15
N GLY A 317 -30.27 -7.86 -25.57
CA GLY A 317 -29.97 -8.93 -24.63
C GLY A 317 -30.55 -8.76 -23.22
N LEU A 318 -31.33 -7.70 -22.93
CA LEU A 318 -32.11 -7.57 -21.68
C LEU A 318 -33.61 -7.81 -21.93
N LYS A 319 -34.22 -8.67 -21.09
CA LYS A 319 -35.67 -8.85 -20.99
C LYS A 319 -36.10 -8.82 -19.52
N LYS A 320 -36.96 -7.87 -19.13
CA LYS A 320 -37.59 -7.88 -17.81
C LYS A 320 -38.63 -9.00 -17.70
N LEU A 321 -38.80 -9.54 -16.51
CA LEU A 321 -39.74 -10.62 -16.22
C LEU A 321 -40.85 -10.12 -15.29
N ASP A 322 -42.12 -10.24 -15.72
CA ASP A 322 -43.29 -9.89 -14.91
C ASP A 322 -43.53 -10.86 -13.73
N ALA A 323 -42.78 -11.97 -13.67
CA ALA A 323 -42.85 -12.95 -12.61
C ALA A 323 -42.17 -12.42 -11.34
N ALA A 324 -42.92 -12.36 -10.23
CA ALA A 324 -42.39 -11.99 -8.93
C ALA A 324 -41.37 -13.03 -8.43
N ALA A 325 -40.11 -12.61 -8.32
CA ALA A 325 -39.01 -13.42 -7.80
C ALA A 325 -38.83 -13.25 -6.29
N ALA A 326 -38.24 -14.24 -5.63
CA ALA A 326 -37.76 -14.12 -4.27
C ALA A 326 -36.52 -13.18 -4.22
N ALA A 327 -36.61 -12.09 -3.45
CA ALA A 327 -35.47 -11.19 -3.27
C ALA A 327 -34.25 -11.95 -2.71
N PRO A 328 -33.06 -11.84 -3.35
CA PRO A 328 -31.83 -12.37 -2.77
C PRO A 328 -31.51 -11.68 -1.45
N LYS A 329 -30.80 -12.38 -0.57
CA LYS A 329 -30.31 -11.86 0.71
C LYS A 329 -28.80 -11.60 0.64
N PRO A 330 -28.27 -10.67 1.44
CA PRO A 330 -26.84 -10.66 1.73
C PRO A 330 -26.41 -11.98 2.38
N TYR A 331 -25.20 -12.44 2.11
CA TYR A 331 -24.48 -13.29 3.07
C TYR A 331 -24.11 -12.44 4.29
N GLU A 332 -24.47 -12.89 5.48
CA GLU A 332 -24.22 -12.21 6.76
C GLU A 332 -23.15 -12.98 7.55
N GLY A 333 -22.05 -12.33 7.89
CA GLY A 333 -20.91 -12.94 8.59
C GLY A 333 -19.66 -12.06 8.53
N ALA A 334 -18.52 -12.56 9.00
CA ALA A 334 -17.23 -11.94 8.67
C ALA A 334 -16.95 -12.12 7.17
N PHE A 335 -16.33 -11.15 6.51
CA PHE A 335 -15.93 -11.35 5.11
C PHE A 335 -14.85 -12.46 5.06
N PRO A 336 -14.97 -13.50 4.20
CA PRO A 336 -14.06 -14.65 4.28
C PRO A 336 -12.58 -14.28 4.15
N GLU A 337 -11.70 -15.13 4.69
CA GLU A 337 -10.24 -15.02 4.48
C GLU A 337 -9.70 -16.10 3.53
N ASP A 338 -10.47 -17.16 3.25
CA ASP A 338 -10.10 -18.12 2.21
C ASP A 338 -10.42 -17.51 0.83
N PRO A 339 -9.45 -17.45 -0.12
CA PRO A 339 -9.71 -16.98 -1.47
C PRO A 339 -10.83 -17.73 -2.19
N ALA A 340 -11.04 -19.03 -1.94
CA ALA A 340 -12.10 -19.81 -2.56
C ALA A 340 -13.49 -19.46 -1.99
N GLU A 341 -13.59 -19.12 -0.70
CA GLU A 341 -14.83 -18.61 -0.11
C GLU A 341 -15.18 -17.20 -0.59
N ARG A 342 -14.18 -16.37 -0.93
CA ARG A 342 -14.37 -15.07 -1.57
C ARG A 342 -14.83 -15.19 -3.03
N GLU A 343 -14.22 -16.10 -3.79
CA GLU A 343 -14.59 -16.43 -5.18
C GLU A 343 -16.05 -16.89 -5.25
N ALA A 344 -16.45 -17.81 -4.34
CA ALA A 344 -17.82 -18.28 -4.22
C ALA A 344 -18.82 -17.24 -3.67
N LEU A 345 -18.42 -15.97 -3.53
CA LEU A 345 -19.29 -14.82 -3.27
C LEU A 345 -19.23 -13.74 -4.38
N GLU A 346 -18.46 -13.91 -5.46
CA GLU A 346 -18.31 -12.87 -6.49
C GLU A 346 -19.66 -12.42 -7.06
N GLY A 347 -19.95 -11.12 -7.02
CA GLY A 347 -21.19 -10.54 -7.54
C GLY A 347 -22.42 -10.79 -6.67
N MET A 348 -22.29 -11.49 -5.54
CA MET A 348 -23.36 -11.64 -4.55
C MET A 348 -23.40 -10.46 -3.58
N LEU A 349 -24.59 -10.21 -3.03
CA LEU A 349 -24.76 -9.35 -1.86
C LEU A 349 -24.08 -9.97 -0.64
N VAL A 350 -23.38 -9.13 0.11
CA VAL A 350 -22.80 -9.42 1.43
C VAL A 350 -23.10 -8.28 2.39
N GLN A 351 -23.22 -8.57 3.68
CA GLN A 351 -23.26 -7.55 4.73
C GLN A 351 -22.25 -7.96 5.82
N PRO A 352 -20.99 -7.48 5.73
CA PRO A 352 -19.94 -7.88 6.67
C PRO A 352 -20.25 -7.49 8.11
N SER A 353 -19.82 -8.32 9.04
CA SER A 353 -20.05 -8.18 10.48
C SER A 353 -18.89 -8.77 11.28
N GLY A 354 -18.90 -8.56 12.61
CA GLY A 354 -17.76 -8.83 13.49
C GLY A 354 -16.89 -7.60 13.69
N ASP A 355 -15.62 -7.81 14.04
CA ASP A 355 -14.63 -6.74 14.13
C ASP A 355 -13.94 -6.54 12.78
N ILE A 356 -13.98 -5.31 12.29
CA ILE A 356 -13.42 -4.87 11.01
C ILE A 356 -12.73 -3.53 11.25
N THR A 357 -11.50 -3.38 10.76
CA THR A 357 -10.65 -2.21 11.01
C THR A 357 -10.19 -1.56 9.70
N VAL A 358 -10.14 -0.23 9.65
CA VAL A 358 -9.58 0.53 8.52
C VAL A 358 -8.06 0.35 8.48
N THR A 359 -7.52 0.02 7.30
CA THR A 359 -6.09 -0.21 7.08
C THR A 359 -5.46 0.83 6.15
N ASP A 360 -6.20 1.36 5.17
CA ASP A 360 -5.72 2.38 4.23
C ASP A 360 -6.83 3.42 3.92
N ASN A 361 -6.46 4.69 3.84
CA ASN A 361 -7.31 5.81 3.44
C ASN A 361 -6.62 6.76 2.43
N TYR A 362 -5.46 6.35 1.90
CA TYR A 362 -4.66 7.13 0.95
C TYR A 362 -5.31 7.17 -0.43
N SER A 363 -5.83 6.02 -0.89
CA SER A 363 -6.46 5.87 -2.20
C SER A 363 -7.86 6.50 -2.28
N THR A 364 -8.52 6.73 -1.13
CA THR A 364 -9.87 7.31 -1.04
C THR A 364 -9.95 8.69 -1.69
N ASN A 365 -8.88 9.48 -1.55
CA ASN A 365 -8.72 10.81 -2.13
C ASN A 365 -8.59 10.82 -3.68
N VAL A 366 -8.42 9.65 -4.31
CA VAL A 366 -8.19 9.53 -5.77
C VAL A 366 -9.25 8.67 -6.45
N TYR A 367 -9.66 7.57 -5.81
CA TYR A 367 -10.54 6.54 -6.39
C TYR A 367 -11.65 6.07 -5.43
N GLY A 368 -11.91 6.75 -4.31
CA GLY A 368 -12.93 6.33 -3.32
C GLY A 368 -12.60 5.07 -2.50
N GLU A 369 -11.59 4.28 -2.89
CA GLU A 369 -11.16 3.05 -2.18
C GLU A 369 -10.72 3.31 -0.72
N ILE A 370 -11.20 2.48 0.20
CA ILE A 370 -10.75 2.36 1.60
C ILE A 370 -10.23 0.93 1.83
N GLY A 371 -9.01 0.79 2.36
CA GLY A 371 -8.47 -0.51 2.77
C GLY A 371 -9.10 -0.97 4.08
N LEU A 372 -9.50 -2.25 4.13
CA LEU A 372 -10.10 -2.90 5.29
C LEU A 372 -9.35 -4.18 5.66
N ALA A 373 -9.46 -4.60 6.93
CA ALA A 373 -9.09 -5.92 7.39
C ALA A 373 -10.08 -6.47 8.43
N ASN A 374 -10.17 -7.80 8.50
CA ASN A 374 -10.84 -8.48 9.62
C ASN A 374 -10.01 -8.40 10.91
N GLY A 375 -10.69 -8.21 12.03
CA GLY A 375 -10.12 -8.06 13.37
C GLY A 375 -10.14 -6.62 13.89
N THR A 376 -9.59 -6.44 15.08
CA THR A 376 -9.48 -5.15 15.79
C THR A 376 -8.22 -4.35 15.43
N ASP A 377 -7.26 -4.99 14.75
CA ASP A 377 -5.89 -4.49 14.65
C ASP A 377 -5.59 -4.01 13.23
N THR A 378 -4.64 -3.06 13.11
CA THR A 378 -4.10 -2.68 11.80
C THR A 378 -3.15 -3.75 11.26
N LEU A 379 -3.02 -3.86 9.95
CA LEU A 379 -2.05 -4.75 9.31
C LEU A 379 -0.65 -4.23 9.61
N ARG A 380 0.22 -5.08 10.19
CA ARG A 380 1.57 -4.66 10.62
C ARG A 380 2.58 -4.87 9.51
N GLN A 381 3.47 -3.89 9.33
CA GLN A 381 4.64 -4.03 8.48
C GLN A 381 5.53 -5.19 8.98
N PRO A 382 5.82 -6.21 8.16
CA PRO A 382 6.56 -7.39 8.63
C PRO A 382 7.95 -7.09 9.24
N THR A 383 8.72 -6.16 8.66
CA THR A 383 10.06 -5.79 9.17
C THR A 383 10.04 -4.91 10.43
N ASP A 384 8.86 -4.50 10.90
CA ASP A 384 8.67 -3.75 12.14
C ASP A 384 8.48 -4.66 13.36
N VAL A 385 8.06 -5.91 13.13
CA VAL A 385 7.80 -6.90 14.19
C VAL A 385 8.67 -8.16 14.07
N ALA A 386 9.21 -8.44 12.88
CA ALA A 386 10.03 -9.60 12.58
C ALA A 386 11.32 -9.23 11.82
N ARG A 387 12.36 -10.07 11.90
CA ARG A 387 13.61 -9.82 11.17
C ARG A 387 13.41 -9.95 9.64
N PRO A 388 14.05 -9.10 8.82
CA PRO A 388 14.04 -9.17 7.36
C PRO A 388 14.26 -10.58 6.81
N GLY A 389 13.51 -10.94 5.76
CA GLY A 389 13.57 -12.24 5.09
C GLY A 389 13.17 -13.47 5.93
N SER A 390 12.86 -13.33 7.22
CA SER A 390 12.55 -14.47 8.11
C SER A 390 11.20 -15.13 7.81
N GLU A 391 11.04 -16.40 8.21
CA GLU A 391 9.76 -17.13 8.15
C GLU A 391 8.64 -16.41 8.94
N GLU A 392 9.00 -15.70 10.01
CA GLU A 392 8.08 -14.87 10.80
C GLU A 392 7.54 -13.71 9.95
N ALA A 393 8.43 -12.94 9.30
CA ALA A 393 8.03 -11.84 8.41
C ALA A 393 7.18 -12.33 7.23
N GLN A 394 7.54 -13.48 6.64
CA GLN A 394 6.78 -14.10 5.55
C GLN A 394 5.38 -14.56 6.00
N ARG A 395 5.23 -15.06 7.24
CA ARG A 395 3.93 -15.44 7.79
C ARG A 395 3.02 -14.22 8.00
N ILE A 396 3.57 -13.13 8.51
CA ILE A 396 2.84 -11.88 8.77
C ILE A 396 2.39 -11.23 7.45
N ASP A 397 3.24 -11.23 6.42
CA ASP A 397 2.86 -10.82 5.06
C ASP A 397 1.70 -11.67 4.49
N ALA A 398 1.73 -13.00 4.66
CA ALA A 398 0.65 -13.89 4.24
C ALA A 398 -0.65 -13.69 5.04
N GLU A 399 -0.55 -13.45 6.36
CA GLU A 399 -1.69 -13.17 7.23
C GLU A 399 -2.35 -11.83 6.89
N ASN A 400 -1.54 -10.79 6.65
CA ASN A 400 -2.02 -9.49 6.19
C ASN A 400 -2.81 -9.62 4.89
N LYS A 401 -2.30 -10.38 3.92
CA LYS A 401 -2.95 -10.62 2.61
C LYS A 401 -4.26 -11.42 2.74
N ARG A 402 -4.35 -12.38 3.67
CA ARG A 402 -5.60 -13.06 4.02
C ARG A 402 -6.64 -12.08 4.56
N LYS A 403 -6.25 -11.26 5.55
CA LYS A 403 -7.16 -10.33 6.24
C LYS A 403 -7.63 -9.17 5.35
N ALA A 404 -6.80 -8.72 4.42
CA ALA A 404 -7.04 -7.52 3.61
C ALA A 404 -8.17 -7.68 2.58
N TYR A 405 -8.97 -6.61 2.42
CA TYR A 405 -9.90 -6.35 1.31
C TYR A 405 -10.11 -4.83 1.16
N THR A 406 -10.99 -4.41 0.27
CA THR A 406 -11.27 -2.98 0.00
C THR A 406 -12.77 -2.69 0.08
N LEU A 407 -13.15 -1.54 0.61
CA LEU A 407 -14.45 -0.91 0.43
C LEU A 407 -14.32 0.15 -0.67
N ASP A 408 -15.25 0.18 -1.62
CA ASP A 408 -15.17 0.99 -2.83
C ASP A 408 -16.31 2.02 -2.92
N ASP A 409 -16.36 2.87 -3.94
CA ASP A 409 -17.39 3.92 -4.10
C ASP A 409 -18.51 3.62 -5.10
N GLY A 410 -18.47 2.47 -5.77
CA GLY A 410 -19.43 2.12 -6.83
C GLY A 410 -19.05 2.69 -8.20
N GLY A 411 -17.79 3.09 -8.41
CA GLY A 411 -17.35 3.76 -9.62
C GLY A 411 -15.94 3.37 -10.10
N THR A 412 -15.44 4.18 -11.04
CA THR A 412 -14.05 4.16 -11.53
C THR A 412 -13.57 5.61 -11.72
N ALA A 413 -14.02 6.50 -10.83
CA ALA A 413 -13.79 7.94 -10.92
C ALA A 413 -12.36 8.30 -10.49
N ASP A 414 -11.76 9.30 -11.14
CA ASP A 414 -10.45 9.85 -10.76
C ASP A 414 -10.69 11.24 -10.19
N PHE A 415 -10.85 11.33 -8.86
CA PHE A 415 -11.22 12.56 -8.16
C PHE A 415 -10.16 13.67 -8.23
N PHE A 416 -8.97 13.38 -8.77
CA PHE A 416 -7.95 14.39 -9.10
C PHE A 416 -7.97 14.86 -10.57
N LYS A 417 -8.61 14.11 -11.50
CA LYS A 417 -8.50 14.37 -12.95
C LYS A 417 -9.82 14.46 -13.69
N THR A 418 -10.75 13.54 -13.43
CA THR A 418 -12.03 13.43 -14.17
C THR A 418 -13.25 13.78 -13.32
N ALA A 419 -13.16 13.57 -12.00
CA ALA A 419 -14.25 13.80 -11.04
C ALA A 419 -13.89 14.86 -9.98
N LYS A 420 -12.99 15.80 -10.30
CA LYS A 420 -12.50 16.86 -9.40
C LYS A 420 -13.58 17.82 -8.88
N ASP A 421 -14.68 17.95 -9.63
CA ASP A 421 -15.83 18.80 -9.28
C ASP A 421 -17.03 17.96 -8.76
N THR A 422 -16.79 16.67 -8.49
CA THR A 422 -17.71 15.73 -7.81
C THR A 422 -17.22 15.53 -6.37
N PRO A 423 -18.08 15.60 -5.34
CA PRO A 423 -17.65 15.40 -3.95
C PRO A 423 -16.93 14.08 -3.71
N LEU A 424 -15.86 14.11 -2.91
CA LEU A 424 -15.18 12.89 -2.44
C LEU A 424 -16.10 12.06 -1.53
N PRO A 425 -16.28 10.76 -1.78
CA PRO A 425 -17.06 9.87 -0.90
C PRO A 425 -16.31 9.59 0.41
N TYR A 426 -17.06 9.21 1.44
CA TYR A 426 -16.61 8.80 2.79
C TYR A 426 -15.86 9.85 3.64
N LEU A 427 -15.06 10.73 3.05
CA LEU A 427 -14.17 11.64 3.77
C LEU A 427 -14.89 12.88 4.30
N SER A 428 -14.74 13.16 5.60
CA SER A 428 -15.26 14.38 6.24
C SER A 428 -14.37 14.82 7.41
N ASN A 429 -14.51 16.09 7.83
CA ASN A 429 -13.76 16.63 8.97
C ASN A 429 -14.34 16.17 10.33
N ASP A 430 -15.66 16.01 10.43
CA ASP A 430 -16.34 15.65 11.67
C ASP A 430 -16.31 14.13 11.95
N LYS A 431 -16.27 13.33 10.87
CA LYS A 431 -16.20 11.86 10.87
C LYS A 431 -15.09 11.41 9.90
N PRO A 432 -13.81 11.57 10.29
CA PRO A 432 -12.68 11.21 9.45
C PRO A 432 -12.55 9.69 9.34
N VAL A 433 -12.24 9.19 8.14
CA VAL A 433 -11.83 7.79 7.93
C VAL A 433 -10.38 7.67 8.39
N ARG A 434 -10.16 7.28 9.65
CA ARG A 434 -8.81 7.08 10.24
C ARG A 434 -8.38 5.63 10.17
N VAL A 435 -7.12 5.37 9.86
CA VAL A 435 -6.55 4.02 9.99
C VAL A 435 -6.56 3.59 11.48
N GLY A 436 -6.89 2.33 11.73
CA GLY A 436 -7.16 1.82 13.07
C GLY A 436 -8.57 2.11 13.61
N ALA A 437 -9.42 2.83 12.88
CA ALA A 437 -10.83 2.98 13.25
C ALA A 437 -11.63 1.68 13.03
N LYS A 438 -12.53 1.36 13.97
CA LYS A 438 -13.52 0.32 13.76
C LYS A 438 -14.53 0.70 12.68
N VAL A 439 -14.92 -0.27 11.87
CA VAL A 439 -15.92 -0.15 10.81
C VAL A 439 -17.20 -0.90 11.22
N THR A 440 -18.36 -0.32 10.92
CA THR A 440 -19.66 -0.96 11.09
C THR A 440 -20.45 -0.85 9.79
N PHE A 441 -20.74 -1.97 9.15
CA PHE A 441 -21.65 -1.99 7.99
C PHE A 441 -23.09 -1.85 8.48
N THR A 442 -23.86 -1.02 7.77
CA THR A 442 -25.26 -0.69 8.05
C THR A 442 -26.18 -1.02 6.86
N LYS A 443 -25.60 -1.33 5.69
CA LYS A 443 -26.31 -1.74 4.48
C LYS A 443 -25.48 -2.81 3.73
N PRO A 444 -26.10 -3.65 2.90
CA PRO A 444 -25.39 -4.59 2.04
C PRO A 444 -24.47 -3.90 1.02
N THR A 445 -23.41 -4.61 0.64
CA THR A 445 -22.53 -4.35 -0.50
C THR A 445 -22.55 -5.54 -1.45
N VAL A 446 -21.99 -5.40 -2.65
CA VAL A 446 -21.77 -6.51 -3.58
C VAL A 446 -20.27 -6.80 -3.69
N VAL A 447 -19.87 -8.07 -3.66
CA VAL A 447 -18.47 -8.45 -3.85
C VAL A 447 -18.06 -8.23 -5.31
N GLY A 448 -16.98 -7.50 -5.54
CA GLY A 448 -16.31 -7.42 -6.83
C GLY A 448 -14.85 -7.88 -6.73
N TYR A 449 -14.25 -8.21 -7.87
CA TYR A 449 -12.82 -8.45 -7.99
C TYR A 449 -12.22 -7.59 -9.11
N SER A 450 -11.18 -6.82 -8.80
CA SER A 450 -10.36 -6.16 -9.84
C SER A 450 -9.03 -5.65 -9.29
N HIS A 451 -8.02 -5.58 -10.17
CA HIS A 451 -6.67 -5.11 -9.84
C HIS A 451 -6.03 -5.89 -8.68
N ASP A 452 -6.18 -7.23 -8.73
CA ASP A 452 -5.67 -8.17 -7.73
C ASP A 452 -6.23 -7.96 -6.30
N LYS A 453 -7.40 -7.29 -6.20
CA LYS A 453 -8.13 -7.03 -4.95
C LYS A 453 -9.57 -7.56 -5.02
N TYR A 454 -9.99 -8.21 -3.93
CA TYR A 454 -11.40 -8.31 -3.57
C TYR A 454 -11.89 -6.98 -2.97
N ARG A 455 -13.03 -6.50 -3.47
CA ARG A 455 -13.62 -5.21 -3.11
C ARG A 455 -15.12 -5.34 -2.81
N LEU A 456 -15.62 -4.46 -1.96
CA LEU A 456 -17.02 -4.36 -1.57
C LEU A 456 -17.62 -3.11 -2.22
N GLN A 457 -18.46 -3.31 -3.23
CA GLN A 457 -19.15 -2.22 -3.91
C GLN A 457 -20.43 -1.83 -3.17
N PRO A 458 -20.69 -0.55 -2.90
CA PRO A 458 -22.04 -0.09 -2.56
C PRO A 458 -23.00 -0.38 -3.71
N THR A 459 -24.31 -0.40 -3.46
CA THR A 459 -25.31 -0.86 -4.46
C THR A 459 -25.57 0.11 -5.63
N GLY A 460 -24.81 1.21 -5.69
CA GLY A 460 -24.74 2.20 -6.74
C GLY A 460 -23.58 3.17 -6.46
N PHE A 461 -23.30 4.10 -7.38
CA PHE A 461 -22.20 5.07 -7.24
C PHE A 461 -22.51 6.11 -6.15
N LEU A 462 -21.68 6.20 -5.11
CA LEU A 462 -21.98 7.01 -3.91
C LEU A 462 -22.13 8.52 -4.16
N PRO A 463 -21.29 9.19 -4.98
CA PRO A 463 -21.43 10.63 -5.18
C PRO A 463 -22.73 11.08 -5.88
N ASP A 464 -23.51 10.15 -6.44
CA ASP A 464 -24.86 10.41 -6.93
C ASP A 464 -25.94 10.23 -5.84
N ASN A 465 -25.64 9.46 -4.77
CA ASN A 465 -26.55 9.23 -3.64
C ASN A 465 -25.84 8.74 -2.36
N ASP A 466 -25.57 9.65 -1.41
CA ASP A 466 -25.02 9.34 -0.09
C ASP A 466 -25.90 8.36 0.74
N GLU A 467 -27.20 8.22 0.45
CA GLU A 467 -28.05 7.22 1.11
C GLU A 467 -27.61 5.78 0.81
N LEU A 468 -26.75 5.56 -0.20
CA LEU A 468 -26.16 4.25 -0.49
C LEU A 468 -24.91 3.93 0.37
N THR A 469 -24.38 4.90 1.15
CA THR A 469 -23.19 4.72 1.99
C THR A 469 -23.34 3.48 2.89
N PRO A 470 -22.51 2.43 2.73
CA PRO A 470 -22.79 1.12 3.34
C PRO A 470 -22.24 0.99 4.76
N ALA A 471 -21.23 1.77 5.14
CA ALA A 471 -20.52 1.64 6.41
C ALA A 471 -20.34 2.98 7.14
N SER A 472 -20.21 2.91 8.47
CA SER A 472 -19.78 4.00 9.33
C SER A 472 -18.46 3.68 10.02
N PHE A 473 -17.67 4.72 10.30
CA PHE A 473 -16.33 4.63 10.87
C PHE A 473 -16.29 5.28 12.25
N GLU A 474 -15.53 4.70 13.17
CA GLU A 474 -15.23 5.29 14.48
C GLU A 474 -14.30 6.50 14.35
N ASN A 475 -14.59 7.60 15.07
CA ASN A 475 -13.68 8.74 15.14
C ASN A 475 -12.67 8.51 16.26
N THR A 476 -11.47 8.02 15.92
CA THR A 476 -10.39 7.70 16.85
C THR A 476 -9.45 8.88 17.15
N ARG A 477 -9.90 10.14 16.98
CA ARG A 477 -9.09 11.34 17.33
C ARG A 477 -9.01 11.52 18.85
N THR A 478 -7.79 11.70 19.36
CA THR A 478 -7.50 11.94 20.78
C THR A 478 -6.70 13.23 20.96
N GLY A 479 -6.72 13.77 22.19
CA GLY A 479 -5.72 14.75 22.62
C GLY A 479 -4.32 14.12 22.70
N VAL A 480 -3.34 14.95 23.09
CA VAL A 480 -1.97 14.48 23.33
C VAL A 480 -1.98 13.36 24.38
N PRO A 481 -1.27 12.25 24.16
CA PRO A 481 -1.12 11.20 25.17
C PRO A 481 -0.39 11.73 26.41
N ASP A 482 -0.89 11.36 27.60
CA ASP A 482 -0.13 11.53 28.84
C ASP A 482 1.10 10.62 28.81
N VAL A 483 2.28 11.22 28.94
CA VAL A 483 3.54 10.52 29.18
C VAL A 483 4.13 11.02 30.49
N SER A 484 4.06 10.19 31.53
CA SER A 484 4.53 10.55 32.86
C SER A 484 5.99 11.03 32.83
N GLY A 485 6.28 12.13 33.53
CA GLY A 485 7.61 12.74 33.60
C GLY A 485 7.50 14.26 33.73
N ASP A 486 8.46 14.89 34.40
CA ASP A 486 8.46 16.32 34.72
C ASP A 486 9.12 17.17 33.58
N MET A 487 9.58 16.52 32.52
CA MET A 487 10.12 17.09 31.29
C MET A 487 9.83 16.12 30.12
N THR A 488 9.61 16.63 28.91
CA THR A 488 9.33 15.80 27.73
C THR A 488 10.26 16.06 26.55
N LEU A 489 10.53 15.00 25.78
CA LEU A 489 11.30 15.02 24.54
C LEU A 489 10.46 14.38 23.43
N ALA A 490 10.20 15.12 22.35
CA ALA A 490 9.47 14.61 21.19
C ALA A 490 10.34 14.60 19.92
N SER A 491 10.07 13.65 19.02
CA SER A 491 10.54 13.66 17.63
C SER A 491 9.36 13.95 16.70
N PHE A 492 9.50 14.85 15.74
CA PHE A 492 8.41 15.24 14.85
C PHE A 492 8.88 15.73 13.47
N ASN A 493 8.69 14.90 12.45
CA ASN A 493 8.89 15.29 11.06
C ASN A 493 7.75 16.23 10.62
N VAL A 494 8.10 17.43 10.13
CA VAL A 494 7.14 18.50 9.78
C VAL A 494 6.95 18.72 8.27
N LEU A 495 7.05 17.66 7.46
CA LEU A 495 6.57 17.60 6.07
C LEU A 495 7.10 18.76 5.19
N ASN A 496 8.41 18.84 5.04
CA ASN A 496 9.14 19.88 4.30
C ASN A 496 8.71 21.32 4.67
N TYR A 497 9.05 21.77 5.88
CA TYR A 497 8.86 23.15 6.31
C TYR A 497 9.86 24.10 5.60
N PHE A 498 9.41 24.71 4.51
CA PHE A 498 10.19 25.60 3.63
C PHE A 498 9.51 26.97 3.49
N PRO A 499 9.92 27.99 4.27
CA PRO A 499 9.50 29.37 4.08
C PRO A 499 10.13 30.05 2.85
N THR A 500 11.12 29.42 2.19
CA THR A 500 11.50 29.75 0.82
C THR A 500 10.61 28.98 -0.15
N THR A 501 9.63 29.64 -0.75
CA THR A 501 8.58 29.02 -1.57
C THR A 501 9.02 28.77 -3.01
N GLY A 502 8.38 27.79 -3.68
CA GLY A 502 8.73 27.34 -5.03
C GLY A 502 8.71 28.44 -6.11
N ASP A 503 7.79 29.39 -6.03
CA ASP A 503 7.66 30.56 -6.91
C ASP A 503 8.88 31.49 -6.89
N THR A 504 9.72 31.41 -5.85
CA THR A 504 10.99 32.14 -5.77
C THR A 504 12.12 31.50 -6.59
N GLU A 505 11.98 30.25 -7.04
CA GLU A 505 13.00 29.55 -7.82
C GLU A 505 12.75 29.60 -9.35
N PRO A 506 13.68 30.13 -10.15
CA PRO A 506 13.56 30.15 -11.61
C PRO A 506 13.42 28.74 -12.24
N GLY A 507 12.23 28.45 -12.78
CA GLY A 507 11.94 27.19 -13.47
C GLY A 507 11.31 26.10 -12.60
N CYS A 508 11.08 26.38 -11.32
CA CYS A 508 10.29 25.51 -10.44
C CYS A 508 8.86 25.30 -11.00
N ARG A 509 8.36 24.06 -10.92
CA ARG A 509 6.98 23.71 -11.30
C ARG A 509 6.12 23.59 -10.05
N ALA A 510 4.81 23.62 -10.24
CA ALA A 510 3.85 23.33 -9.18
C ALA A 510 3.23 21.94 -9.32
N TYR A 511 2.66 21.43 -8.23
CA TYR A 511 1.38 20.73 -8.29
C TYR A 511 0.26 21.76 -8.19
N THR A 512 -0.81 21.57 -8.95
CA THR A 512 -1.92 22.52 -9.03
C THR A 512 -3.19 21.94 -8.46
N ASP A 513 -4.04 22.80 -7.92
CA ASP A 513 -5.41 22.48 -7.53
C ASP A 513 -6.33 22.20 -8.74
N ARG A 514 -7.63 21.99 -8.49
CA ARG A 514 -8.61 21.70 -9.56
C ARG A 514 -8.84 22.87 -10.52
N GLU A 515 -8.48 24.10 -10.15
CA GLU A 515 -8.64 25.31 -10.97
C GLU A 515 -7.36 25.69 -11.73
N GLY A 516 -6.22 25.10 -11.35
CA GLY A 516 -4.91 25.35 -11.94
C GLY A 516 -4.01 26.25 -11.10
N ASN A 517 -4.45 26.66 -9.91
CA ASN A 517 -3.64 27.45 -8.98
C ASN A 517 -2.53 26.57 -8.39
N PRO A 518 -1.30 27.08 -8.23
CA PRO A 518 -0.19 26.28 -7.73
C PRO A 518 -0.22 26.14 -6.20
N VAL A 519 -0.03 24.92 -5.70
CA VAL A 519 -0.13 24.56 -4.27
C VAL A 519 1.22 24.13 -3.69
N GLY A 520 1.79 23.02 -4.18
CA GLY A 520 3.07 22.46 -3.69
C GLY A 520 4.19 22.52 -4.73
N ALA A 521 5.45 22.58 -4.30
CA ALA A 521 6.61 22.59 -5.19
C ALA A 521 6.83 21.24 -5.89
N ASN A 522 7.21 21.25 -7.17
CA ASN A 522 7.31 20.07 -8.03
C ASN A 522 8.62 20.10 -8.84
N ARG A 523 9.58 19.22 -8.48
CA ARG A 523 10.94 19.16 -9.03
C ARG A 523 11.71 20.47 -8.89
N CYS A 524 11.60 21.06 -7.71
CA CYS A 524 12.26 22.30 -7.31
C CYS A 524 13.34 22.00 -6.26
N LYS A 525 14.17 23.00 -5.97
CA LYS A 525 15.11 22.98 -4.84
C LYS A 525 14.40 23.23 -3.51
N PRO A 526 13.44 24.18 -3.38
CA PRO A 526 12.45 24.14 -2.30
C PRO A 526 11.61 22.85 -2.34
N ARG A 527 11.15 22.38 -1.18
CA ARG A 527 10.43 21.10 -1.05
C ARG A 527 9.04 21.18 -0.43
N GLY A 528 8.66 22.31 0.17
CA GLY A 528 7.32 22.57 0.70
C GLY A 528 6.37 23.23 -0.30
N ALA A 529 5.64 24.24 0.18
CA ALA A 529 4.66 24.98 -0.61
C ALA A 529 5.23 25.70 -1.85
N TYR A 530 4.40 25.89 -2.87
CA TYR A 530 4.78 26.64 -4.08
C TYR A 530 4.78 28.16 -3.85
N ASN A 531 3.91 28.70 -2.99
CA ASN A 531 3.80 30.14 -2.75
C ASN A 531 3.48 30.44 -1.28
N GLN A 532 3.59 31.72 -0.90
CA GLN A 532 3.39 32.19 0.49
C GLN A 532 2.05 31.75 1.09
N GLU A 533 0.96 31.80 0.32
CA GLU A 533 -0.39 31.45 0.78
C GLU A 533 -0.50 29.97 1.19
N ASN A 534 0.11 29.07 0.41
CA ASN A 534 0.15 27.64 0.75
C ASN A 534 1.20 27.31 1.83
N PHE A 535 2.25 28.11 1.95
CA PHE A 535 3.17 28.04 3.10
C PHE A 535 2.46 28.45 4.39
N GLU A 536 1.59 29.47 4.37
CA GLU A 536 0.78 29.85 5.52
C GLU A 536 -0.21 28.73 5.91
N ARG A 537 -0.88 28.09 4.93
CA ARG A 537 -1.71 26.90 5.19
C ARG A 537 -0.93 25.78 5.89
N GLN A 538 0.30 25.50 5.43
CA GLN A 538 1.20 24.51 6.01
C GLN A 538 1.64 24.88 7.43
N GLN A 539 2.16 26.10 7.60
CA GLN A 539 2.66 26.62 8.86
C GLN A 539 1.58 26.63 9.95
N THR A 540 0.33 27.00 9.62
CA THR A 540 -0.77 26.99 10.60
C THR A 540 -1.00 25.60 11.19
N LYS A 541 -0.99 24.53 10.38
CA LYS A 541 -1.15 23.16 10.89
C LYS A 541 0.03 22.73 11.78
N ILE A 542 1.25 23.03 11.36
CA ILE A 542 2.48 22.67 12.11
C ILE A 542 2.55 23.45 13.43
N VAL A 543 2.19 24.74 13.43
CA VAL A 543 2.13 25.57 14.64
C VAL A 543 1.04 25.10 15.59
N ALA A 544 -0.14 24.72 15.09
CA ALA A 544 -1.20 24.12 15.90
C ALA A 544 -0.73 22.79 16.53
N ALA A 545 -0.11 21.91 15.74
CA ALA A 545 0.42 20.64 16.21
C ALA A 545 1.49 20.82 17.29
N ILE A 546 2.51 21.66 17.08
CA ILE A 546 3.61 21.86 18.04
C ILE A 546 3.14 22.56 19.32
N ASN A 547 2.35 23.64 19.23
CA ASN A 547 1.86 24.34 20.42
C ASN A 547 0.86 23.50 21.23
N LYS A 548 0.21 22.49 20.62
CA LYS A 548 -0.69 21.58 21.31
C LYS A 548 0.00 20.32 21.84
N LEU A 549 0.98 19.78 21.11
CA LEU A 549 1.91 18.72 21.54
C LEU A 549 2.62 19.10 22.84
N ASP A 550 2.98 20.37 22.95
CA ASP A 550 3.43 21.03 24.17
C ASP A 550 4.62 20.37 24.90
N ALA A 551 5.55 19.78 24.13
CA ALA A 551 6.71 19.12 24.69
C ALA A 551 7.85 20.09 25.05
N SER A 552 8.63 19.80 26.10
CA SER A 552 9.71 20.67 26.60
C SER A 552 10.84 20.86 25.58
N VAL A 553 11.14 19.81 24.81
CA VAL A 553 12.07 19.81 23.67
C VAL A 553 11.43 19.05 22.51
N VAL A 554 11.40 19.64 21.32
CA VAL A 554 10.99 18.97 20.07
C VAL A 554 12.17 18.94 19.12
N ALA A 555 12.53 17.73 18.69
CA ALA A 555 13.48 17.50 17.62
C ALA A 555 12.71 17.43 16.29
N LEU A 556 13.22 18.12 15.26
CA LEU A 556 12.51 18.34 13.99
C LEU A 556 13.31 17.85 12.78
N GLU A 557 12.68 17.04 11.94
CA GLU A 557 13.09 16.71 10.57
C GLU A 557 12.50 17.69 9.55
N GLU A 558 12.97 17.58 8.30
CA GLU A 558 12.39 18.25 7.13
C GLU A 558 12.30 19.79 7.21
N VAL A 559 13.16 20.41 8.03
CA VAL A 559 13.35 21.86 8.09
C VAL A 559 14.27 22.31 6.95
N GLU A 560 13.94 23.43 6.30
CA GLU A 560 14.80 24.06 5.29
C GLU A 560 16.20 24.43 5.85
N SER A 561 17.24 24.06 5.11
CA SER A 561 18.59 24.56 5.32
C SER A 561 18.79 25.86 4.54
N SER A 562 18.44 27.00 5.17
CA SER A 562 18.26 28.28 4.48
C SER A 562 19.53 28.91 3.88
N ASP A 563 20.73 28.43 4.25
CA ASP A 563 21.99 28.80 3.58
C ASP A 563 22.01 28.37 2.11
N LYS A 564 21.37 27.24 1.79
CA LYS A 564 21.20 26.76 0.41
C LYS A 564 20.37 27.74 -0.42
N PHE A 565 19.63 28.65 0.21
CA PHE A 565 18.78 29.65 -0.41
C PHE A 565 19.32 31.09 -0.22
N GLY A 566 20.59 31.23 0.18
CA GLY A 566 21.27 32.52 0.28
C GLY A 566 20.90 33.36 1.50
N LYS A 567 20.49 32.71 2.60
CA LYS A 567 20.14 33.33 3.88
C LYS A 567 21.03 32.76 5.01
N GLU A 568 20.82 33.18 6.24
CA GLU A 568 21.40 32.50 7.41
C GLU A 568 20.79 31.10 7.57
N ARG A 569 21.58 30.08 7.95
CA ARG A 569 21.14 28.66 8.06
C ARG A 569 19.95 28.45 9.01
N ASP A 570 19.87 29.24 10.07
CA ASP A 570 18.78 29.19 11.05
C ASP A 570 17.56 30.04 10.66
N TRP A 571 17.54 30.67 9.47
CA TRP A 571 16.45 31.59 9.10
C TRP A 571 15.07 30.92 9.10
N ALA A 572 14.89 29.77 8.42
CA ALA A 572 13.58 29.09 8.41
C ALA A 572 13.14 28.69 9.83
N LEU A 573 14.04 28.10 10.62
CA LEU A 573 13.79 27.71 12.00
C LEU A 573 13.41 28.89 12.91
N SER A 574 14.03 30.06 12.68
CA SER A 574 13.66 31.30 13.37
C SER A 574 12.26 31.82 12.97
N GLN A 575 11.80 31.56 11.75
CA GLN A 575 10.42 31.89 11.35
C GLN A 575 9.40 30.95 12.01
N LEU A 576 9.73 29.66 12.16
CA LEU A 576 8.89 28.71 12.90
C LEU A 576 8.72 29.13 14.36
N VAL A 577 9.82 29.38 15.08
CA VAL A 577 9.77 29.83 16.49
C VAL A 577 9.01 31.16 16.62
N LYS A 578 9.18 32.10 15.69
CA LYS A 578 8.40 33.35 15.66
C LYS A 578 6.90 33.08 15.49
N ALA A 579 6.51 32.13 14.63
CA ALA A 579 5.10 31.77 14.42
C ALA A 579 4.51 31.04 15.64
N LEU A 580 5.27 30.13 16.26
CA LEU A 580 4.89 29.44 17.50
C LEU A 580 4.63 30.44 18.65
N ASN A 581 5.54 31.38 18.88
CA ASN A 581 5.39 32.41 19.92
C ASN A 581 4.23 33.38 19.62
N ALA A 582 4.05 33.76 18.35
CA ALA A 582 2.91 34.59 17.94
C ALA A 582 1.56 33.89 18.17
N ALA A 583 1.49 32.57 18.01
CA ALA A 583 0.28 31.78 18.27
C ALA A 583 0.10 31.43 19.76
N ALA A 584 1.17 31.33 20.54
CA ALA A 584 1.12 31.18 22.00
C ALA A 584 0.74 32.49 22.73
N GLY A 585 0.97 33.64 22.08
CA GLY A 585 0.75 34.97 22.68
C GLY A 585 1.90 35.45 23.59
N GLU A 586 2.93 34.62 23.78
CA GLU A 586 4.08 34.86 24.64
C GLU A 586 5.37 34.28 24.04
N ASP A 587 6.51 34.60 24.67
CA ASP A 587 7.83 34.28 24.13
C ASP A 587 8.30 32.85 24.49
N ARG A 588 7.37 31.89 24.41
CA ARG A 588 7.44 30.50 24.92
C ARG A 588 8.63 29.70 24.40
N TRP A 589 8.82 29.69 23.09
CA TRP A 589 9.80 28.85 22.40
C TRP A 589 11.11 29.58 22.08
N ALA A 590 12.16 28.78 21.94
CA ALA A 590 13.43 29.13 21.31
C ALA A 590 13.91 27.97 20.43
N PHE A 591 14.90 28.22 19.57
CA PHE A 591 15.59 27.19 18.79
C PHE A 591 17.03 27.01 19.25
N VAL A 592 17.59 25.82 18.99
CA VAL A 592 19.03 25.56 19.16
C VAL A 592 19.76 26.12 17.93
N PRO A 593 20.72 27.06 18.10
CA PRO A 593 21.51 27.58 16.98
C PRO A 593 22.34 26.50 16.29
N SER A 594 22.54 26.65 14.99
CA SER A 594 23.52 25.87 14.24
C SER A 594 24.95 26.15 14.75
N PRO A 595 25.85 25.14 14.75
CA PRO A 595 27.23 25.35 15.17
C PRO A 595 28.02 26.16 14.14
N GLN A 596 29.13 26.76 14.55
CA GLN A 596 29.99 27.58 13.66
C GLN A 596 30.60 26.78 12.50
N THR A 597 30.80 25.47 12.70
CA THR A 597 31.32 24.55 11.68
C THR A 597 30.18 23.67 11.17
N ILE A 598 29.80 23.87 9.91
CA ILE A 598 28.94 22.95 9.16
C ILE A 598 29.85 22.05 8.30
N PRO A 599 29.73 20.71 8.35
CA PRO A 599 30.48 19.83 7.47
C PRO A 599 29.94 19.88 6.03
N GLU A 600 30.78 19.60 5.03
CA GLU A 600 30.31 19.46 3.64
C GLU A 600 29.47 18.17 3.45
N THR A 601 29.70 17.16 4.30
CA THR A 601 29.04 15.86 4.21
C THR A 601 27.66 15.87 4.85
N GLY A 602 26.62 15.49 4.10
CA GLY A 602 25.23 15.46 4.58
C GLY A 602 24.55 16.83 4.66
N ASP A 603 25.13 17.84 4.03
CA ASP A 603 24.66 19.23 4.04
C ASP A 603 23.70 19.51 2.87
N ASP A 604 22.51 18.88 2.97
CA ASP A 604 21.41 18.90 2.01
C ASP A 604 20.57 20.22 2.05
N VAL A 605 19.56 20.34 1.19
CA VAL A 605 18.53 21.41 1.27
C VAL A 605 17.58 21.24 2.46
N ILE A 606 17.48 20.02 2.99
CA ILE A 606 16.78 19.66 4.21
C ILE A 606 17.80 19.44 5.33
N ARG A 607 17.44 19.78 6.57
CA ARG A 607 18.25 19.49 7.75
C ARG A 607 17.40 19.08 8.95
N THR A 608 18.07 18.59 9.98
CA THR A 608 17.52 18.43 11.32
C THR A 608 17.66 19.72 12.14
N ALA A 609 16.82 19.86 13.16
CA ALA A 609 16.78 21.00 14.08
C ALA A 609 16.26 20.60 15.47
N PHE A 610 16.37 21.50 16.44
CA PHE A 610 15.69 21.42 17.74
C PHE A 610 15.03 22.75 18.07
N ILE A 611 13.83 22.68 18.65
CA ILE A 611 13.17 23.76 19.39
C ILE A 611 12.93 23.32 20.84
N TYR A 612 12.78 24.28 21.75
CA TYR A 612 12.56 24.02 23.16
C TYR A 612 11.78 25.14 23.84
N GLN A 613 11.11 24.81 24.93
CA GLN A 613 10.38 25.78 25.76
C GLN A 613 11.33 26.42 26.76
N ARG A 614 11.40 27.74 26.79
CA ARG A 614 12.38 28.49 27.60
C ARG A 614 12.16 28.36 29.12
N ALA A 615 10.94 28.03 29.53
CA ALA A 615 10.55 27.86 30.93
C ALA A 615 10.94 26.49 31.49
N GLU A 616 11.04 25.47 30.63
CA GLU A 616 11.22 24.06 31.02
C GLU A 616 12.62 23.53 30.69
N ALA A 617 13.21 24.02 29.60
CA ALA A 617 14.43 23.47 29.03
C ALA A 617 15.40 24.55 28.53
N LYS A 618 16.69 24.20 28.46
CA LYS A 618 17.71 25.00 27.79
C LYS A 618 18.82 24.12 27.19
N PRO A 619 19.45 24.53 26.07
CA PRO A 619 20.70 23.95 25.61
C PRO A 619 21.85 24.31 26.56
N VAL A 620 22.79 23.38 26.75
CA VAL A 620 24.00 23.57 27.57
C VAL A 620 25.25 23.31 26.72
N GLY A 621 25.93 24.40 26.36
CA GLY A 621 27.06 24.38 25.41
C GLY A 621 26.59 24.38 23.95
N ASP A 622 27.55 24.53 23.04
CA ASP A 622 27.30 24.55 21.60
C ASP A 622 26.77 23.20 21.10
N SER A 623 25.98 23.24 20.02
CA SER A 623 25.55 22.06 19.28
C SER A 623 26.71 21.46 18.47
N ALA A 624 26.55 20.24 17.97
CA ALA A 624 27.54 19.57 17.11
C ALA A 624 26.84 18.87 15.93
N ILE A 625 27.42 18.94 14.74
CA ILE A 625 26.95 18.18 13.56
C ILE A 625 28.00 17.12 13.21
N LEU A 626 27.54 15.91 12.89
CA LEU A 626 28.40 14.78 12.51
C LEU A 626 28.95 14.96 11.08
N ASP A 627 30.27 15.13 10.94
CA ASP A 627 30.97 14.93 9.66
C ASP A 627 31.29 13.44 9.45
N SER A 628 30.61 12.78 8.51
CA SER A 628 30.87 11.38 8.20
C SER A 628 30.48 11.00 6.77
N PRO A 629 31.34 10.30 6.00
CA PRO A 629 31.04 9.86 4.64
C PRO A 629 29.81 8.93 4.52
N ALA A 630 29.32 8.37 5.64
CA ALA A 630 28.06 7.65 5.67
C ALA A 630 26.85 8.53 5.28
N PHE A 631 26.92 9.84 5.53
CA PHE A 631 25.84 10.80 5.26
C PHE A 631 25.97 11.52 3.90
N HIS A 632 26.86 11.08 3.01
CA HIS A 632 27.04 11.67 1.67
C HIS A 632 25.78 11.71 0.79
N ASN A 633 24.72 10.99 1.16
CA ASN A 633 23.43 10.91 0.46
C ASN A 633 22.20 11.11 1.38
N ALA A 634 22.43 11.54 2.62
CA ALA A 634 21.42 11.74 3.66
C ALA A 634 21.68 13.07 4.40
N ARG A 635 21.05 13.30 5.55
CA ARG A 635 21.12 14.58 6.29
C ARG A 635 22.01 14.40 7.52
N ALA A 636 22.99 15.27 7.71
CA ALA A 636 23.98 15.15 8.78
C ALA A 636 23.31 15.25 10.18
N PRO A 637 23.50 14.27 11.09
CA PRO A 637 22.92 14.31 12.43
C PRO A 637 23.38 15.50 13.28
N LEU A 638 22.46 16.02 14.09
CA LEU A 638 22.65 17.18 14.98
C LEU A 638 22.55 16.74 16.44
N ALA A 639 23.58 16.99 17.23
CA ALA A 639 23.61 16.73 18.68
C ALA A 639 23.53 18.03 19.50
N GLN A 640 22.79 17.98 20.60
CA GLN A 640 22.73 19.03 21.62
C GLN A 640 22.56 18.41 23.01
N LYS A 641 23.27 18.93 24.02
CA LYS A 641 22.96 18.65 25.43
C LYS A 641 21.88 19.61 25.92
N PHE A 642 20.85 19.05 26.56
CA PHE A 642 19.77 19.79 27.23
C PHE A 642 19.84 19.63 28.74
N GLN A 643 19.24 20.59 29.43
CA GLN A 643 19.08 20.64 30.88
C GLN A 643 17.73 21.27 31.23
N ALA A 644 17.05 20.75 32.25
CA ALA A 644 15.81 21.32 32.76
C ALA A 644 16.03 22.71 33.40
N VAL A 645 14.97 23.50 33.45
CA VAL A 645 14.91 24.85 34.02
C VAL A 645 13.99 24.84 35.25
N GLY A 646 14.26 25.70 36.23
CA GLY A 646 13.47 25.81 37.46
C GLY A 646 13.78 24.79 38.57
N VAL A 647 14.37 23.64 38.23
CA VAL A 647 14.56 22.50 39.14
C VAL A 647 15.74 22.61 40.11
N ASP A 648 15.63 21.94 41.27
CA ASP A 648 16.58 21.94 42.40
C ASP A 648 17.97 21.36 42.06
N ASN A 649 18.04 20.40 41.12
CA ASN A 649 19.26 19.68 40.74
C ASN A 649 19.40 19.56 39.22
N PRO A 650 19.65 20.67 38.51
CA PRO A 650 19.55 20.72 37.06
C PRO A 650 20.64 19.87 36.38
N GLU A 651 21.84 19.74 36.95
CA GLU A 651 22.87 18.82 36.45
C GLU A 651 22.38 17.36 36.41
N ALA A 652 21.52 16.96 37.34
CA ALA A 652 20.97 15.62 37.36
C ALA A 652 19.94 15.37 36.22
N SER A 653 19.34 16.41 35.63
CA SER A 653 18.46 16.29 34.45
C SER A 653 19.22 16.11 33.12
N GLU A 654 20.53 16.35 33.07
CA GLU A 654 21.25 16.48 31.79
C GLU A 654 21.25 15.23 30.89
N PHE A 655 20.84 15.43 29.63
CA PHE A 655 20.89 14.44 28.54
C PHE A 655 21.35 15.06 27.23
N ILE A 656 21.90 14.24 26.33
CA ILE A 656 22.21 14.60 24.94
C ILE A 656 21.11 14.03 24.04
N ALA A 657 20.54 14.87 23.18
CA ALA A 657 19.71 14.43 22.07
C ALA A 657 20.56 14.44 20.78
N VAL A 658 20.50 13.37 19.99
CA VAL A 658 21.20 13.21 18.70
C VAL A 658 20.15 12.95 17.63
N MET A 659 19.83 14.00 16.87
CA MET A 659 18.72 14.03 15.92
C MET A 659 19.13 13.64 14.51
N ASN A 660 18.33 12.81 13.84
CA ASN A 660 18.65 12.14 12.58
C ASN A 660 17.55 12.34 11.52
N HIS A 661 17.93 12.23 10.24
CA HIS A 661 17.01 11.88 9.15
C HIS A 661 17.80 11.06 8.12
N PHE A 662 17.58 9.74 8.10
CA PHE A 662 18.38 8.76 7.37
C PHE A 662 18.05 8.69 5.87
N LYS A 663 18.75 7.82 5.13
CA LYS A 663 18.52 7.65 3.70
C LYS A 663 17.20 6.92 3.40
N SER A 664 16.27 7.60 2.72
CA SER A 664 14.96 7.11 2.25
C SER A 664 14.93 5.67 1.69
N LYS A 665 14.07 4.77 2.18
CA LYS A 665 13.87 3.38 1.67
C LYS A 665 13.48 3.32 0.18
N GLY A 666 12.77 4.35 -0.31
CA GLY A 666 12.28 4.46 -1.69
C GLY A 666 13.31 4.92 -2.74
N SER A 667 14.59 5.15 -2.38
CA SER A 667 15.65 5.44 -3.37
C SER A 667 17.04 5.07 -2.88
N GLY A 668 17.85 4.44 -3.73
CA GLY A 668 19.22 4.02 -3.42
C GLY A 668 19.93 3.45 -4.65
N LYS A 669 21.25 3.19 -4.55
CA LYS A 669 22.03 2.41 -5.53
C LYS A 669 23.43 2.08 -4.98
N GLY A 670 24.07 1.08 -5.57
CA GLY A 670 25.41 0.62 -5.17
C GLY A 670 25.34 -0.59 -4.23
N PRO A 671 26.48 -1.27 -3.98
CA PRO A 671 26.47 -2.62 -3.43
C PRO A 671 25.83 -2.73 -2.04
N GLY A 672 24.76 -3.50 -1.92
CA GLY A 672 23.99 -3.66 -0.68
C GLY A 672 22.92 -2.58 -0.47
N ASN A 673 22.73 -1.69 -1.45
CA ASN A 673 21.65 -0.70 -1.49
C ASN A 673 20.57 -1.06 -2.51
N GLU A 674 20.71 -2.18 -3.22
CA GLU A 674 19.67 -2.79 -4.04
C GLU A 674 18.55 -3.36 -3.15
N ASP A 675 17.29 -3.17 -3.56
CA ASP A 675 16.15 -3.87 -2.94
C ASP A 675 16.22 -5.38 -3.24
N THR A 676 16.34 -6.18 -2.17
CA THR A 676 16.45 -7.65 -2.22
C THR A 676 15.10 -8.36 -2.11
N GLY A 677 14.00 -7.63 -1.84
CA GLY A 677 12.70 -8.21 -1.51
C GLY A 677 12.58 -8.76 -0.09
N ASP A 678 13.54 -8.47 0.81
CA ASP A 678 13.52 -8.91 2.21
C ASP A 678 12.63 -8.05 3.14
N GLY A 679 12.05 -6.97 2.59
CA GLY A 679 11.23 -5.97 3.28
C GLY A 679 11.96 -4.66 3.62
N GLN A 680 13.29 -4.61 3.52
CA GLN A 680 14.07 -3.43 3.90
C GLN A 680 14.10 -2.35 2.81
N GLY A 681 13.95 -2.72 1.54
CA GLY A 681 14.01 -1.79 0.42
C GLY A 681 15.43 -1.29 0.12
N ASN A 682 15.51 -0.19 -0.63
CA ASN A 682 16.79 0.33 -1.12
C ASN A 682 17.59 1.02 0.01
N SER A 683 18.88 1.23 -0.26
CA SER A 683 19.83 1.91 0.65
C SER A 683 19.93 1.32 2.06
N ASN A 684 19.72 0.01 2.22
CA ASN A 684 19.92 -0.64 3.51
C ASN A 684 21.38 -0.58 3.99
N ALA A 685 22.37 -0.86 3.12
CA ALA A 685 23.78 -0.76 3.51
C ALA A 685 24.20 0.69 3.87
N ASP A 686 23.66 1.71 3.19
CA ASP A 686 23.83 3.11 3.58
C ASP A 686 23.27 3.38 4.98
N ARG A 687 22.02 2.97 5.27
CA ARG A 687 21.39 3.15 6.58
C ARG A 687 22.14 2.41 7.70
N VAL A 688 22.67 1.21 7.42
CA VAL A 688 23.55 0.47 8.35
C VAL A 688 24.88 1.21 8.59
N ALA A 689 25.44 1.88 7.58
CA ALA A 689 26.64 2.71 7.75
C ALA A 689 26.33 4.02 8.52
N GLN A 690 25.15 4.61 8.30
CA GLN A 690 24.65 5.79 9.01
C GLN A 690 24.44 5.48 10.49
N ALA A 691 23.79 4.36 10.84
CA ALA A 691 23.64 3.91 12.23
C ALA A 691 24.99 3.75 12.95
N LYS A 692 25.99 3.14 12.30
CA LYS A 692 27.34 2.95 12.87
C LYS A 692 28.09 4.28 13.06
N ALA A 693 27.86 5.26 12.19
CA ALA A 693 28.43 6.60 12.35
C ALA A 693 27.74 7.38 13.49
N VAL A 694 26.43 7.20 13.67
CA VAL A 694 25.65 7.84 14.76
C VAL A 694 26.02 7.27 16.12
N ASP A 695 26.21 5.96 16.28
CA ASP A 695 26.68 5.39 17.55
C ASP A 695 28.08 5.91 17.93
N ALA A 696 29.02 5.92 16.97
CA ALA A 696 30.36 6.47 17.20
C ALA A 696 30.32 7.97 17.58
N PHE A 697 29.43 8.74 16.96
CA PHE A 697 29.21 10.16 17.27
C PHE A 697 28.55 10.38 18.63
N ALA A 698 27.57 9.56 19.00
CA ALA A 698 26.96 9.55 20.33
C ALA A 698 28.00 9.24 21.41
N GLU A 699 28.88 8.26 21.15
CA GLU A 699 30.02 7.98 22.02
C GLU A 699 31.02 9.14 22.12
N GLU A 700 31.25 9.91 21.06
CA GLU A 700 32.02 11.14 21.14
C GLU A 700 31.31 12.21 22.01
N GLN A 701 30.01 12.44 21.79
CA GLN A 701 29.28 13.48 22.51
C GLN A 701 29.12 13.19 24.01
N LYS A 702 29.03 11.91 24.42
CA LYS A 702 29.12 11.51 25.84
C LYS A 702 30.41 11.99 26.52
N LYS A 703 31.50 12.14 25.75
CA LYS A 703 32.83 12.56 26.23
C LYS A 703 33.02 14.08 26.17
N SER A 704 32.50 14.75 25.15
CA SER A 704 32.61 16.21 24.99
C SER A 704 31.61 16.98 25.87
N MET A 705 30.35 16.54 25.94
CA MET A 705 29.26 17.24 26.62
C MET A 705 29.08 16.81 28.09
N GLY A 706 29.70 15.70 28.50
CA GLY A 706 29.89 15.32 29.92
C GLY A 706 28.78 14.50 30.59
N THR A 707 27.72 14.12 29.87
CA THR A 707 26.67 13.20 30.36
C THR A 707 26.65 11.90 29.55
N LYS A 708 26.22 10.81 30.18
CA LYS A 708 26.05 9.50 29.52
C LYS A 708 24.64 9.23 29.01
N ARG A 709 23.67 10.03 29.46
CA ARG A 709 22.28 9.93 29.01
C ARG A 709 22.22 10.44 27.58
N VAL A 710 21.92 9.55 26.65
CA VAL A 710 21.81 9.89 25.23
C VAL A 710 20.51 9.33 24.68
N PHE A 711 19.80 10.17 23.94
CA PHE A 711 18.70 9.80 23.08
C PHE A 711 19.16 9.95 21.63
N ILE A 712 19.19 8.84 20.89
CA ILE A 712 19.30 8.87 19.43
C ILE A 712 17.86 8.86 18.92
N LEU A 713 17.46 9.89 18.17
CA LEU A 713 16.07 10.04 17.72
C LEU A 713 15.94 10.59 16.30
N GLY A 714 14.75 10.45 15.74
CA GLY A 714 14.38 10.93 14.41
C GLY A 714 13.90 9.83 13.46
N ASP A 715 13.51 10.22 12.24
CA ASP A 715 13.28 9.34 11.09
C ASP A 715 14.58 8.58 10.73
N LEU A 716 14.70 7.35 11.23
CA LEU A 716 15.79 6.43 10.89
C LEU A 716 15.53 5.68 9.59
N ASN A 717 14.40 5.93 8.93
CA ASN A 717 13.94 5.33 7.68
C ASN A 717 14.11 3.79 7.69
N SER A 718 13.88 3.19 8.85
CA SER A 718 14.17 1.79 9.16
C SER A 718 13.14 1.28 10.16
N TYR A 719 12.41 0.22 9.81
CA TYR A 719 11.43 -0.37 10.72
C TYR A 719 12.11 -1.07 11.90
N THR A 720 11.39 -1.24 13.03
CA THR A 720 11.98 -1.53 14.34
C THR A 720 12.91 -2.75 14.39
N LYS A 721 12.73 -3.77 13.54
CA LYS A 721 13.60 -4.97 13.49
C LYS A 721 14.52 -5.03 12.25
N GLU A 722 14.68 -3.95 11.49
CA GLU A 722 15.62 -3.87 10.36
C GLU A 722 17.09 -3.78 10.80
N ASP A 723 18.02 -4.01 9.86
CA ASP A 723 19.46 -4.04 10.10
C ASP A 723 20.06 -2.77 10.70
N PRO A 724 19.64 -1.54 10.32
CA PRO A 724 20.14 -0.31 10.93
C PRO A 724 19.80 -0.22 12.42
N MET A 725 18.62 -0.72 12.83
CA MET A 725 18.17 -0.73 14.22
C MET A 725 18.99 -1.73 15.07
N GLN A 726 19.42 -2.85 14.49
CA GLN A 726 20.23 -3.84 15.22
C GLN A 726 21.57 -3.25 15.69
N VAL A 727 22.15 -2.30 14.94
CA VAL A 727 23.39 -1.60 15.32
C VAL A 727 23.23 -0.90 16.68
N PHE A 728 22.09 -0.25 16.92
CA PHE A 728 21.83 0.44 18.17
C PHE A 728 21.50 -0.53 19.31
N TYR A 729 20.82 -1.65 19.03
CA TYR A 729 20.56 -2.69 20.02
C TYR A 729 21.85 -3.41 20.46
N ASP A 730 22.75 -3.73 19.53
CA ASP A 730 24.07 -4.29 19.81
C ASP A 730 24.97 -3.31 20.59
N ALA A 731 24.81 -2.00 20.37
CA ALA A 731 25.45 -0.94 21.16
C ALA A 731 24.80 -0.71 22.55
N GLY A 732 23.67 -1.37 22.84
CA GLY A 732 23.01 -1.33 24.14
C GLY A 732 22.02 -0.17 24.35
N TYR A 733 21.50 0.43 23.29
CA TYR A 733 20.35 1.33 23.35
C TYR A 733 19.04 0.54 23.41
N THR A 734 18.02 1.10 24.04
CA THR A 734 16.66 0.55 24.10
C THR A 734 15.74 1.40 23.23
N GLU A 735 14.98 0.78 22.34
CA GLU A 735 13.88 1.47 21.64
C GLU A 735 12.76 1.75 22.65
N VAL A 736 12.43 3.03 22.83
CA VAL A 736 11.57 3.48 23.91
C VAL A 736 10.09 3.26 23.57
N GLY A 737 9.68 3.44 22.31
CA GLY A 737 8.31 3.17 21.86
C GLY A 737 7.94 1.69 22.01
N ASP A 738 8.77 0.78 21.51
CA ASP A 738 8.62 -0.69 21.64
C ASP A 738 8.64 -1.13 23.13
N HIS A 739 9.38 -0.42 24.00
CA HIS A 739 9.43 -0.70 25.44
C HIS A 739 8.14 -0.31 26.19
N PHE A 740 7.51 0.80 25.82
CA PHE A 740 6.29 1.30 26.47
C PHE A 740 4.99 0.88 25.76
N GLY A 741 5.07 0.35 24.54
CA GLY A 741 3.92 -0.05 23.73
C GLY A 741 3.29 1.11 22.95
N ALA A 742 4.10 2.09 22.54
CA ALA A 742 3.66 3.19 21.68
C ALA A 742 3.15 2.67 20.32
N THR A 743 2.15 3.34 19.76
CA THR A 743 1.59 3.01 18.45
C THR A 743 2.55 3.36 17.31
N PRO A 744 2.45 2.68 16.14
CA PRO A 744 3.23 3.01 14.95
C PRO A 744 3.19 4.49 14.57
N THR A 745 4.32 5.00 14.06
CA THR A 745 4.47 6.42 13.66
C THR A 745 4.16 6.67 12.18
N TYR A 746 4.14 5.62 11.35
CA TYR A 746 4.04 5.71 9.90
C TYR A 746 3.09 4.68 9.29
N LEU A 747 2.51 5.03 8.14
CA LEU A 747 1.61 4.21 7.34
C LEU A 747 2.12 4.13 5.90
N PHE A 748 2.27 2.91 5.37
CA PHE A 748 2.44 2.72 3.93
C PHE A 748 1.73 1.46 3.41
N GLY A 749 0.96 1.62 2.34
CA GLY A 749 0.42 0.48 1.57
C GLY A 749 -0.60 -0.34 2.34
N GLY A 750 -1.31 0.30 3.28
CA GLY A 750 -2.19 -0.36 4.26
C GLY A 750 -1.47 -1.01 5.44
N LEU A 751 -0.14 -0.88 5.55
CA LEU A 751 0.68 -1.46 6.62
C LEU A 751 1.20 -0.38 7.57
N THR A 752 1.05 -0.60 8.87
CA THR A 752 1.55 0.29 9.93
C THR A 752 2.87 -0.21 10.53
N GLY A 753 3.79 0.72 10.76
CA GLY A 753 5.05 0.48 11.47
C GLY A 753 5.75 1.79 11.85
N SER A 754 6.78 1.74 12.68
CA SER A 754 7.53 2.95 13.06
C SER A 754 8.75 3.16 12.16
N LEU A 755 8.97 4.40 11.72
CA LEU A 755 10.23 4.86 11.11
C LEU A 755 10.94 5.90 11.97
N ASP A 756 10.15 6.64 12.76
CA ASP A 756 10.57 7.63 13.73
C ASP A 756 10.74 6.94 15.08
N HIS A 757 11.93 7.08 15.65
CA HIS A 757 12.34 6.32 16.82
C HIS A 757 12.88 7.21 17.92
N VAL A 758 12.82 6.71 19.16
CA VAL A 758 13.64 7.24 20.27
C VAL A 758 14.38 6.08 20.91
N LEU A 759 15.70 6.10 20.79
CA LEU A 759 16.62 5.08 21.29
C LEU A 759 17.39 5.64 22.49
N ALA A 760 17.04 5.20 23.69
CA ALA A 760 17.65 5.67 24.93
C ALA A 760 18.87 4.81 25.33
N SER A 761 19.96 5.46 25.73
CA SER A 761 21.10 4.77 26.36
C SER A 761 20.70 4.15 27.70
N LYS A 762 21.46 3.16 28.17
CA LYS A 762 21.19 2.51 29.47
C LYS A 762 21.12 3.50 30.64
N GLU A 763 21.98 4.51 30.65
CA GLU A 763 21.93 5.59 31.65
C GLU A 763 20.71 6.53 31.49
N ALA A 764 20.10 6.63 30.30
CA ALA A 764 18.86 7.37 30.07
C ALA A 764 17.59 6.54 30.38
N MET A 765 17.59 5.22 30.16
CA MET A 765 16.49 4.34 30.60
C MET A 765 16.41 4.20 32.13
N GLY A 766 17.54 4.40 32.83
CA GLY A 766 17.61 4.23 34.28
C GLY A 766 17.43 2.77 34.75
N THR A 767 17.16 2.59 36.04
CA THR A 767 16.99 1.27 36.66
C THR A 767 15.53 1.03 37.06
N THR A 768 14.66 0.81 36.08
CA THR A 768 13.22 0.55 36.23
C THR A 768 12.92 -0.80 36.89
N THR A 769 13.18 -0.90 38.18
CA THR A 769 12.72 -2.04 38.99
C THR A 769 11.21 -1.93 39.16
N ARG A 770 10.42 -2.64 38.35
CA ARG A 770 8.96 -2.77 38.48
C ARG A 770 8.59 -3.55 39.77
N ALA A 771 8.85 -2.96 40.93
CA ALA A 771 8.28 -3.39 42.19
C ALA A 771 6.81 -2.98 42.22
N ARG A 772 5.90 -3.93 42.53
CA ARG A 772 4.49 -3.61 42.78
C ARG A 772 4.34 -3.10 44.20
N SER A 773 3.55 -2.03 44.37
CA SER A 773 3.30 -1.28 45.61
C SER A 773 4.38 -0.26 45.97
N ALA A 774 3.93 0.99 46.23
CA ALA A 774 4.68 2.25 46.29
C ALA A 774 5.43 2.60 44.98
N VAL A 775 5.15 3.79 44.43
CA VAL A 775 5.89 4.35 43.29
C VAL A 775 7.28 4.78 43.78
N PRO A 776 8.38 4.20 43.27
CA PRO A 776 9.69 4.80 43.44
C PRO A 776 9.75 6.00 42.48
N ALA A 777 10.05 7.20 43.00
CA ALA A 777 10.35 8.34 42.13
C ALA A 777 11.47 7.94 41.16
N ALA A 778 11.24 8.17 39.86
CA ALA A 778 12.21 7.79 38.85
C ALA A 778 13.50 8.62 39.04
N PRO A 779 14.70 8.04 38.84
CA PRO A 779 15.93 8.82 38.96
C PRO A 779 15.94 10.00 37.98
N ALA A 780 16.51 11.13 38.38
CA ALA A 780 16.71 12.27 37.51
C ALA A 780 17.30 11.87 36.15
N GLY A 781 16.73 12.40 35.07
CA GLY A 781 17.05 12.09 33.68
C GLY A 781 16.65 10.69 33.21
N ALA A 782 15.87 9.92 33.98
CA ALA A 782 15.38 8.61 33.55
C ALA A 782 14.08 8.73 32.75
N VAL A 783 13.96 7.90 31.70
CA VAL A 783 12.70 7.72 30.96
C VAL A 783 11.61 7.17 31.89
N THR A 784 10.43 7.77 31.81
CA THR A 784 9.27 7.47 32.67
C THR A 784 8.04 7.00 31.90
N GLY A 785 7.88 7.42 30.63
CA GLY A 785 6.85 6.90 29.72
C GLY A 785 7.14 7.27 28.26
N ALA A 786 6.41 6.67 27.31
CA ALA A 786 6.42 7.11 25.91
C ALA A 786 5.13 6.72 25.18
N ALA A 787 4.72 7.53 24.22
CA ALA A 787 3.54 7.33 23.40
C ALA A 787 3.62 8.12 22.08
N THR A 788 2.93 7.64 21.05
CA THR A 788 2.80 8.31 19.75
C THR A 788 1.46 9.03 19.70
N TRP A 789 1.43 10.28 19.26
CA TRP A 789 0.17 11.01 19.07
C TRP A 789 -0.30 10.90 17.62
N ASN A 790 -1.21 9.96 17.35
CA ASN A 790 -1.64 9.64 15.98
C ASN A 790 -2.57 10.72 15.38
N ILE A 791 -1.97 11.81 14.87
CA ILE A 791 -2.65 12.96 14.24
C ILE A 791 -2.41 13.06 12.72
N ASN A 792 -1.50 12.28 12.14
CA ASN A 792 -0.93 12.49 10.82
C ASN A 792 -0.91 11.23 9.95
N SER A 793 -0.26 10.15 10.40
CA SER A 793 -0.06 8.96 9.54
C SER A 793 -1.38 8.21 9.30
N VAL A 794 -2.27 8.23 10.30
CA VAL A 794 -3.60 7.61 10.26
C VAL A 794 -4.67 8.47 9.59
N GLU A 795 -4.42 9.76 9.33
CA GLU A 795 -5.37 10.68 8.67
C GLU A 795 -5.22 10.61 7.15
N SER A 796 -6.32 10.75 6.41
CA SER A 796 -6.25 10.76 4.95
C SER A 796 -5.51 12.00 4.45
N ILE A 797 -4.64 11.80 3.45
CA ILE A 797 -3.87 12.85 2.78
C ILE A 797 -4.75 13.97 2.17
N ALA A 798 -6.06 13.77 2.04
CA ALA A 798 -7.01 14.82 1.62
C ALA A 798 -7.08 16.03 2.57
N LEU A 799 -6.78 15.85 3.86
CA LEU A 799 -6.79 16.91 4.87
C LEU A 799 -5.49 17.74 4.87
N GLU A 800 -4.46 17.26 4.18
CA GLU A 800 -3.14 17.89 4.10
C GLU A 800 -3.18 19.20 3.31
N TYR A 801 -2.37 20.20 3.71
CA TYR A 801 -2.29 21.47 2.97
C TYR A 801 -1.99 21.28 1.48
N SER A 802 -1.23 20.23 1.14
CA SER A 802 -0.82 19.91 -0.23
C SER A 802 -1.95 19.34 -1.11
N ARG A 803 -3.18 19.20 -0.59
CA ARG A 803 -4.40 18.80 -1.33
C ARG A 803 -5.52 19.85 -1.28
N HIS A 804 -5.26 21.04 -0.75
CA HIS A 804 -6.25 22.13 -0.70
C HIS A 804 -6.84 22.41 -2.11
N ASN A 805 -8.17 22.43 -2.22
CA ASN A 805 -8.92 22.62 -3.48
C ASN A 805 -8.59 21.61 -4.62
N TYR A 806 -8.03 20.43 -4.33
CA TYR A 806 -7.84 19.37 -5.35
C TYR A 806 -9.17 18.72 -5.78
N ASN A 807 -10.17 18.79 -4.90
CA ASN A 807 -11.55 18.39 -5.14
C ASN A 807 -12.49 19.53 -4.69
N VAL A 808 -13.75 19.50 -5.12
CA VAL A 808 -14.80 20.42 -4.64
C VAL A 808 -15.05 20.31 -3.13
N THR A 809 -14.90 19.11 -2.56
CA THR A 809 -14.87 18.90 -1.11
C THR A 809 -13.51 19.32 -0.55
N ASN A 810 -13.41 20.55 -0.03
CA ASN A 810 -12.18 21.05 0.59
C ASN A 810 -12.08 20.59 2.05
N LEU A 811 -11.14 19.68 2.33
CA LEU A 811 -10.95 19.04 3.64
C LEU A 811 -9.83 19.66 4.48
N TYR A 812 -9.20 20.75 4.02
CA TYR A 812 -8.23 21.48 4.83
C TYR A 812 -8.91 22.19 6.02
N GLN A 813 -8.37 22.00 7.22
CA GLN A 813 -8.71 22.78 8.43
C GLN A 813 -7.43 23.39 9.04
N PRO A 814 -7.52 24.52 9.75
CA PRO A 814 -6.37 25.17 10.40
C PRO A 814 -5.98 24.53 11.74
N ASP A 815 -6.04 23.19 11.83
CA ASP A 815 -5.83 22.36 13.03
C ASP A 815 -4.60 21.44 12.91
N GLU A 816 -4.30 20.65 13.94
CA GLU A 816 -3.13 19.78 14.00
C GLU A 816 -3.17 18.56 13.04
N PHE A 817 -4.37 18.10 12.66
CA PHE A 817 -4.55 16.82 11.97
C PHE A 817 -4.04 16.86 10.53
N ARG A 818 -3.23 15.88 10.13
CA ARG A 818 -2.53 15.87 8.83
C ARG A 818 -1.69 17.15 8.62
N SER A 819 -1.01 17.58 9.68
CA SER A 819 0.11 18.54 9.63
C SER A 819 1.37 17.93 8.99
N SER A 820 1.49 16.60 9.04
CA SER A 820 2.57 15.81 8.42
C SER A 820 2.05 14.48 7.86
N ASP A 821 2.94 13.67 7.27
CA ASP A 821 2.73 12.25 6.97
C ASP A 821 3.27 11.29 8.05
N HIS A 822 4.02 11.80 9.03
CA HIS A 822 4.53 11.08 10.20
C HIS A 822 3.86 11.57 11.50
N ASP A 823 3.61 10.65 12.45
CA ASP A 823 3.10 10.98 13.79
C ASP A 823 4.22 11.29 14.79
N PRO A 824 4.10 12.32 15.64
CA PRO A 824 5.11 12.61 16.65
C PRO A 824 5.14 11.57 17.78
N LEU A 825 6.36 11.10 18.09
CA LEU A 825 6.66 10.20 19.21
C LEU A 825 7.17 11.02 20.40
N ILE A 826 6.51 10.89 21.54
CA ILE A 826 6.76 11.65 22.77
C ILE A 826 7.36 10.72 23.84
N VAL A 827 8.38 11.20 24.56
CA VAL A 827 9.01 10.50 25.68
C VAL A 827 9.02 11.40 26.92
N GLY A 828 8.47 10.89 28.02
CA GLY A 828 8.52 11.50 29.35
C GLY A 828 9.84 11.16 30.06
N ILE A 829 10.44 12.18 30.66
CA ILE A 829 11.72 12.13 31.38
C ILE A 829 11.52 12.76 32.76
N SER A 830 11.89 12.07 33.84
CA SER A 830 11.82 12.69 35.16
C SER A 830 12.99 13.66 35.37
N THR A 831 12.72 14.82 35.95
CA THR A 831 13.79 15.74 36.41
C THR A 831 14.44 15.26 37.70
N GLY A 832 13.80 14.32 38.41
CA GLY A 832 14.20 13.81 39.72
C GLY A 832 13.63 14.60 40.89
N GLU A 833 12.77 15.58 40.61
CA GLU A 833 11.91 16.17 41.63
C GLU A 833 10.78 15.19 41.99
N THR A 834 10.13 15.41 43.12
CA THR A 834 8.85 14.74 43.39
C THR A 834 7.76 15.68 42.88
N PRO A 835 6.80 15.21 42.06
CA PRO A 835 5.68 16.04 41.65
C PRO A 835 5.05 16.70 42.88
N ALA A 836 4.95 18.03 42.85
CA ALA A 836 4.19 18.74 43.88
C ALA A 836 2.74 18.26 43.78
N ASP A 837 2.12 17.93 44.91
CA ASP A 837 0.70 17.55 44.96
C ASP A 837 -0.12 18.70 44.36
N GLU A 838 -0.60 18.54 43.11
CA GLU A 838 -1.58 19.47 42.55
C GLU A 838 -2.80 19.47 43.47
N PRO A 839 -3.24 20.61 44.02
CA PRO A 839 -4.45 20.66 44.83
C PRO A 839 -5.63 20.28 43.93
N SER A 840 -6.21 19.11 44.20
CA SER A 840 -7.19 18.45 43.34
C SER A 840 -8.30 19.40 42.91
N ARG A 841 -8.44 19.65 41.60
CA ARG A 841 -9.44 20.56 41.05
C ARG A 841 -10.87 19.99 41.02
N GLU A 842 -11.07 18.81 41.60
CA GLU A 842 -12.39 18.26 41.90
C GLU A 842 -12.82 18.67 43.32
N PRO A 843 -13.96 19.37 43.50
CA PRO A 843 -14.58 19.51 44.81
C PRO A 843 -15.21 18.17 45.21
N SER A 844 -14.88 17.65 46.40
CA SER A 844 -15.45 16.40 46.91
C SER A 844 -16.96 16.54 47.15
N GLU A 845 -17.79 15.77 46.41
CA GLU A 845 -19.27 15.87 46.50
C GLU A 845 -19.89 15.31 47.80
N GLU A 846 -19.11 14.74 48.73
CA GLU A 846 -19.60 14.33 50.04
C GLU A 846 -18.96 15.13 51.20
N PRO A 847 -19.74 15.78 52.07
CA PRO A 847 -19.23 16.37 53.30
C PRO A 847 -18.96 15.28 54.35
N SER A 848 -17.74 15.20 54.86
CA SER A 848 -17.35 14.21 55.87
C SER A 848 -17.95 14.53 57.25
N GLU A 849 -18.92 13.74 57.72
CA GLU A 849 -19.46 13.82 59.09
C GLU A 849 -18.48 13.25 60.16
N GLN A 850 -17.27 13.82 60.27
CA GLN A 850 -16.43 13.63 61.45
C GLN A 850 -15.40 14.77 61.65
N PRO A 851 -15.44 15.49 62.79
CA PRO A 851 -14.40 16.48 63.10
C PRO A 851 -13.11 15.80 63.55
N SER A 852 -11.98 16.24 63.01
CA SER A 852 -10.64 15.83 63.44
C SER A 852 -10.19 16.61 64.69
N GLU A 853 -9.92 15.90 65.78
CA GLU A 853 -9.35 16.47 67.00
C GLU A 853 -7.81 16.56 66.93
N ASP A 854 -7.27 17.67 66.39
CA ASP A 854 -6.19 18.43 67.05
C ASP A 854 -5.80 19.71 66.25
N PRO A 855 -5.76 20.91 66.89
CA PRO A 855 -5.30 22.14 66.23
C PRO A 855 -3.78 22.31 66.38
N ASN A 856 -3.04 22.16 65.28
CA ASN A 856 -1.63 22.56 65.25
C ASN A 856 -1.49 24.09 65.43
N ARG A 857 -0.39 24.55 66.04
CA ARG A 857 -0.24 25.93 66.53
C ARG A 857 0.81 26.75 65.77
N GLU A 858 0.59 28.06 65.87
CA GLU A 858 1.48 29.18 65.56
C GLU A 858 1.43 29.70 64.10
N PRO A 859 1.02 30.98 63.89
CA PRO A 859 1.08 31.65 62.60
C PRO A 859 2.43 32.35 62.37
N SER A 860 2.82 32.54 61.12
CA SER A 860 3.92 33.43 60.73
C SER A 860 3.48 34.90 60.79
N GLU A 861 4.34 35.80 61.26
CA GLU A 861 4.00 37.19 61.57
C GLU A 861 4.05 38.16 60.37
N GLU A 862 2.97 38.93 60.22
CA GLU A 862 2.85 40.28 59.65
C GLU A 862 3.12 40.53 58.13
N PRO A 863 2.58 41.64 57.56
CA PRO A 863 2.18 41.70 56.14
C PRO A 863 3.07 42.61 55.27
N ASN A 864 2.68 42.75 54.00
CA ASN A 864 3.09 43.87 53.14
C ASN A 864 1.84 44.63 52.62
N GLU A 865 2.00 45.89 52.24
CA GLU A 865 0.93 46.91 52.37
C GLU A 865 0.13 47.26 51.10
N GLN A 866 -1.05 47.84 51.34
CA GLN A 866 -1.95 48.61 50.45
C GLN A 866 -2.68 47.91 49.27
N PRO A 867 -4.04 47.94 49.24
CA PRO A 867 -4.84 47.70 48.04
C PRO A 867 -5.03 48.97 47.17
N SER A 868 -5.57 48.77 45.96
CA SER A 868 -5.91 49.82 44.98
C SER A 868 -7.13 50.68 45.35
N GLU A 869 -7.18 51.91 44.84
CA GLU A 869 -8.23 52.90 45.14
C GLU A 869 -9.55 52.69 44.36
N ASP A 870 -10.65 52.65 45.12
CA ASP A 870 -12.04 53.09 44.83
C ASP A 870 -12.84 52.61 43.58
N PRO A 871 -14.21 52.69 43.61
CA PRO A 871 -15.07 51.86 42.77
C PRO A 871 -15.98 52.64 41.78
N SER A 872 -16.74 51.89 40.96
CA SER A 872 -17.97 52.35 40.30
C SER A 872 -19.21 51.73 40.95
N GLN A 873 -20.39 52.34 40.79
CA GLN A 873 -21.47 52.24 41.78
C GLN A 873 -22.59 51.21 41.47
N GLU A 874 -23.08 50.65 42.59
CA GLU A 874 -24.40 50.05 42.88
C GLU A 874 -25.65 50.83 42.37
N PRO A 875 -26.90 50.30 42.49
CA PRO A 875 -27.38 48.90 42.46
C PRO A 875 -28.79 48.77 41.78
N SER A 876 -29.61 47.79 42.25
CA SER A 876 -31.08 47.64 42.18
C SER A 876 -31.69 47.03 40.89
N GLU A 877 -32.77 46.23 40.92
CA GLU A 877 -33.49 45.46 41.97
C GLU A 877 -34.28 44.36 41.19
N ASP A 878 -34.12 43.05 41.46
CA ASP A 878 -34.74 42.18 42.48
C ASP A 878 -35.91 41.29 41.97
N SER A 879 -35.67 39.97 42.05
CA SER A 879 -36.57 38.79 42.18
C SER A 879 -37.81 38.50 41.31
N SER A 880 -37.97 37.19 41.03
CA SER A 880 -39.20 36.42 40.72
C SER A 880 -39.97 36.73 39.41
N ASP A 881 -40.50 35.75 38.65
CA ASP A 881 -41.04 34.44 39.07
C ASP A 881 -40.98 33.32 37.99
N LYS A 882 -41.27 32.08 38.40
CA LYS A 882 -41.46 30.86 37.56
C LYS A 882 -43.00 30.57 37.41
N PRO A 883 -43.52 29.52 36.71
CA PRO A 883 -42.90 28.53 35.81
C PRO A 883 -43.73 28.13 34.54
N THR A 884 -43.29 27.04 33.90
CA THR A 884 -44.07 25.94 33.26
C THR A 884 -44.49 25.98 31.78
N ALA A 885 -44.06 24.91 31.07
CA ALA A 885 -44.68 24.19 29.94
C ALA A 885 -45.06 24.95 28.64
N GLY A 886 -44.87 24.40 27.44
CA GLY A 886 -44.28 23.11 27.03
C GLY A 886 -45.22 22.29 26.13
N GLY A 887 -44.76 21.93 24.92
CA GLY A 887 -45.44 20.97 24.03
C GLY A 887 -45.52 21.39 22.56
N SER A 888 -44.82 20.63 21.69
CA SER A 888 -45.19 20.25 20.31
C SER A 888 -45.83 21.27 19.33
N GLY A 889 -45.22 21.43 18.15
CA GLY A 889 -45.95 21.96 16.98
C GLY A 889 -45.08 22.43 15.80
N ALA A 890 -44.78 21.52 14.87
CA ALA A 890 -44.34 21.84 13.50
C ALA A 890 -45.14 20.94 12.52
N PRO A 891 -45.16 21.21 11.19
CA PRO A 891 -44.65 22.37 10.44
C PRO A 891 -45.78 23.10 9.66
N SER A 892 -45.43 24.08 8.80
CA SER A 892 -45.96 24.17 7.41
C SER A 892 -45.37 25.31 6.57
N GLU A 893 -45.05 24.97 5.32
CA GLU A 893 -45.24 25.71 4.05
C GLU A 893 -44.70 27.14 3.84
N ALA A 894 -44.00 27.31 2.70
CA ALA A 894 -43.78 28.59 2.02
C ALA A 894 -44.94 28.90 1.04
N PRO A 895 -44.98 30.09 0.39
CA PRO A 895 -44.23 30.25 -0.87
C PRO A 895 -43.59 31.64 -1.06
N ALA A 896 -42.96 31.84 -2.22
CA ALA A 896 -42.32 33.09 -2.66
C ALA A 896 -43.32 34.17 -3.12
N ASP A 897 -42.84 35.40 -3.35
CA ASP A 897 -42.82 35.94 -4.73
C ASP A 897 -41.77 37.06 -4.95
N ASP A 898 -41.66 37.50 -6.20
CA ASP A 898 -40.67 38.34 -6.90
C ASP A 898 -40.58 39.86 -6.53
N SER A 899 -39.53 40.53 -7.06
CA SER A 899 -39.60 41.76 -7.89
C SER A 899 -38.60 42.91 -7.62
N THR A 900 -37.82 43.22 -8.66
CA THR A 900 -37.34 44.57 -9.15
C THR A 900 -36.64 45.54 -8.18
N ASP A 901 -35.35 45.86 -8.36
CA ASP A 901 -34.72 46.72 -9.40
C ASP A 901 -34.72 48.24 -9.08
N SER A 902 -33.52 48.84 -9.05
CA SER A 902 -33.24 50.26 -9.35
C SER A 902 -31.72 50.53 -9.45
N SER A 903 -31.23 50.69 -10.68
CA SER A 903 -29.98 51.42 -11.03
C SER A 903 -30.27 52.96 -11.02
N PRO A 904 -29.47 53.93 -11.57
CA PRO A 904 -28.25 53.87 -12.42
C PRO A 904 -27.22 55.03 -12.20
N VAL A 905 -26.46 55.40 -13.27
CA VAL A 905 -25.63 56.63 -13.49
C VAL A 905 -24.19 56.57 -12.92
N ALA A 906 -23.10 56.82 -13.67
CA ALA A 906 -22.86 57.04 -15.12
C ALA A 906 -21.34 56.84 -15.44
N GLU A 907 -20.95 56.27 -16.60
CA GLU A 907 -20.38 56.93 -17.83
C GLU A 907 -18.97 57.56 -17.66
N ALA A 908 -18.09 57.67 -18.67
CA ALA A 908 -18.22 57.47 -20.12
C ALA A 908 -16.91 56.84 -20.70
N GLU A 909 -16.95 55.94 -21.71
CA GLU A 909 -16.76 56.20 -23.17
C GLU A 909 -15.27 56.39 -23.59
N ASP A 910 -14.81 56.04 -24.81
CA ASP A 910 -15.41 56.23 -26.13
C ASP A 910 -14.88 55.22 -27.22
N ASN A 911 -15.80 54.69 -28.06
CA ASN A 911 -15.78 54.29 -29.50
C ASN A 911 -14.46 53.95 -30.28
N ASP A 912 -14.38 53.27 -31.44
CA ASP A 912 -15.28 52.51 -32.37
C ASP A 912 -14.38 51.43 -33.09
N ASP A 913 -14.62 50.71 -34.20
CA ASP A 913 -15.58 50.65 -35.34
C ASP A 913 -15.74 49.15 -35.77
N ALA A 914 -16.58 48.84 -36.78
CA ALA A 914 -17.13 47.51 -37.09
C ALA A 914 -16.62 46.74 -38.33
N ALA A 915 -16.99 45.44 -38.36
CA ALA A 915 -17.40 44.61 -39.51
C ALA A 915 -16.40 44.08 -40.58
N GLY A 916 -16.62 42.81 -41.02
CA GLY A 916 -15.97 42.18 -42.18
C GLY A 916 -16.21 40.66 -42.32
N SER A 917 -17.22 40.23 -43.08
CA SER A 917 -17.78 38.85 -43.09
C SER A 917 -17.06 37.79 -43.97
N GLY A 918 -17.16 36.50 -43.57
CA GLY A 918 -17.09 35.30 -44.44
C GLY A 918 -16.05 34.24 -44.03
N GLY A 919 -16.22 32.93 -44.30
CA GLY A 919 -17.36 32.19 -44.85
C GLY A 919 -16.99 30.77 -45.36
N SER A 920 -17.89 29.79 -45.17
CA SER A 920 -17.93 28.40 -45.69
C SER A 920 -16.80 27.38 -45.38
N ASP A 921 -17.19 26.35 -44.61
CA ASP A 921 -17.15 24.90 -44.91
C ASP A 921 -15.87 24.17 -45.37
N SER A 922 -15.54 23.09 -44.65
CA SER A 922 -15.50 21.73 -45.24
C SER A 922 -15.63 20.62 -44.18
N GLN A 923 -16.11 19.44 -44.60
CA GLN A 923 -16.60 18.36 -43.73
C GLN A 923 -15.49 17.43 -43.19
N ALA A 924 -15.83 16.66 -42.15
CA ALA A 924 -15.05 15.51 -41.67
C ALA A 924 -15.04 14.34 -42.70
N PRO A 925 -14.26 13.27 -42.42
CA PRO A 925 -14.93 12.13 -41.76
C PRO A 925 -14.11 11.51 -40.62
N ALA A 926 -14.79 10.70 -39.80
CA ALA A 926 -14.18 9.92 -38.74
C ALA A 926 -13.45 8.66 -39.26
N ALA A 927 -12.43 8.23 -38.52
CA ALA A 927 -11.90 6.88 -38.57
C ALA A 927 -11.49 6.49 -37.13
N GLY A 928 -12.07 5.41 -36.60
CA GLY A 928 -11.72 4.91 -35.27
C GLY A 928 -10.35 4.25 -35.25
N ASN A 929 -9.72 4.20 -34.07
CA ASN A 929 -8.59 3.30 -33.82
C ASN A 929 -8.70 2.71 -32.42
N THR A 930 -8.31 1.45 -32.27
CA THR A 930 -8.56 0.66 -31.06
C THR A 930 -7.63 1.07 -29.91
N GLY A 931 -8.23 1.30 -28.73
CA GLY A 931 -7.48 1.60 -27.50
C GLY A 931 -6.71 0.36 -27.03
N LYS A 932 -5.42 0.30 -27.34
CA LYS A 932 -4.54 -0.76 -26.85
C LYS A 932 -4.24 -0.52 -25.36
N PRO A 933 -4.52 -1.46 -24.45
CA PRO A 933 -4.33 -1.23 -23.02
C PRO A 933 -2.85 -1.05 -22.66
N SER A 934 -2.56 -0.09 -21.81
CA SER A 934 -1.24 0.12 -21.23
C SER A 934 -1.00 -0.93 -20.13
N SER A 935 -0.09 -1.87 -20.39
CA SER A 935 0.29 -2.90 -19.41
C SER A 935 0.96 -2.27 -18.18
N GLY A 936 0.29 -2.36 -17.03
CA GLY A 936 0.94 -2.19 -15.73
C GLY A 936 2.01 -3.27 -15.50
N GLY A 937 3.02 -2.96 -14.71
CA GLY A 937 4.01 -3.92 -14.24
C GLY A 937 3.91 -4.07 -12.72
N PRO A 938 4.17 -5.26 -12.15
CA PRO A 938 4.18 -5.44 -10.71
C PRO A 938 5.39 -4.75 -10.09
N GLY A 939 5.19 -4.17 -8.91
CA GLY A 939 6.22 -3.44 -8.17
C GLY A 939 5.60 -2.42 -7.23
N SER A 940 5.36 -2.82 -5.98
CA SER A 940 4.97 -1.89 -4.91
C SER A 940 6.15 -0.97 -4.61
N ALA A 941 6.18 0.18 -5.27
CA ALA A 941 7.21 1.18 -5.06
C ALA A 941 6.94 1.91 -3.74
N MET A 942 7.73 1.60 -2.71
CA MET A 942 7.65 2.32 -1.44
C MET A 942 7.80 3.84 -1.67
N PRO A 943 6.98 4.67 -0.99
CA PRO A 943 7.00 6.12 -1.13
C PRO A 943 8.33 6.69 -0.62
N ARG A 944 8.49 7.99 -0.87
CA ARG A 944 9.77 8.69 -0.74
C ARG A 944 9.57 9.83 0.26
N THR A 945 10.08 9.67 1.48
CA THR A 945 10.08 10.73 2.50
C THR A 945 10.64 12.03 1.92
N GLY A 946 9.81 13.07 1.85
CA GLY A 946 10.09 14.40 1.31
C GLY A 946 10.67 14.52 -0.11
N THR A 947 10.82 13.44 -0.89
CA THR A 947 11.79 13.41 -2.01
C THR A 947 11.24 12.90 -3.35
N GLU A 948 11.04 13.83 -4.29
CA GLU A 948 10.81 13.58 -5.72
C GLU A 948 9.58 12.73 -6.06
N LEU A 949 8.40 13.37 -6.21
CA LEU A 949 7.23 12.78 -6.90
C LEU A 949 7.47 12.70 -8.42
N THR A 950 8.26 11.71 -8.86
CA THR A 950 8.74 11.54 -10.25
C THR A 950 8.44 10.16 -10.84
N ALA A 951 7.21 9.97 -11.35
CA ALA A 951 6.77 8.72 -12.00
C ALA A 951 5.87 8.92 -13.24
N LEU A 952 6.13 9.94 -14.10
CA LEU A 952 5.37 10.13 -15.36
C LEU A 952 6.15 10.81 -16.51
N GLY A 953 7.48 10.97 -16.40
CA GLY A 953 8.25 11.85 -17.28
C GLY A 953 8.97 11.23 -18.49
N VAL A 954 9.14 9.90 -18.55
CA VAL A 954 10.15 9.29 -19.45
C VAL A 954 9.62 8.98 -20.86
N GLY A 955 8.33 8.67 -21.01
CA GLY A 955 7.76 8.23 -22.29
C GLY A 955 7.81 9.27 -23.41
N LEU A 956 7.60 10.56 -23.09
CA LEU A 956 7.52 11.64 -24.09
C LEU A 956 8.87 11.99 -24.73
N ALA A 957 9.98 11.89 -23.99
CA ALA A 957 11.32 12.16 -24.53
C ALA A 957 11.73 11.16 -25.63
N LEU A 958 11.37 9.87 -25.46
CA LEU A 958 11.67 8.83 -26.44
C LEU A 958 10.82 8.97 -27.72
N LEU A 959 9.57 9.41 -27.60
CA LEU A 959 8.71 9.70 -28.76
C LEU A 959 9.25 10.88 -29.59
N ALA A 960 9.75 11.94 -28.96
CA ALA A 960 10.39 13.07 -29.65
C ALA A 960 11.67 12.64 -30.41
N ALA A 961 12.52 11.83 -29.78
CA ALA A 961 13.73 11.27 -30.42
C ALA A 961 13.39 10.34 -31.60
N GLY A 962 12.35 9.52 -31.48
CA GLY A 962 11.83 8.68 -32.55
C GLY A 962 11.35 9.50 -33.75
N ALA A 963 10.53 10.53 -33.52
CA ALA A 963 10.02 11.40 -34.57
C ALA A 963 11.13 12.13 -35.34
N ALA A 964 12.14 12.66 -34.63
CA ALA A 964 13.31 13.29 -35.25
C ALA A 964 14.09 12.30 -36.13
N THR A 965 14.28 11.06 -35.67
CA THR A 965 14.99 10.01 -36.42
C THR A 965 14.26 9.60 -37.70
N VAL A 966 12.92 9.48 -37.65
CA VAL A 966 12.08 9.19 -38.83
C VAL A 966 12.11 10.34 -39.85
N LEU A 967 12.12 11.60 -39.40
CA LEU A 967 12.24 12.77 -40.28
C LEU A 967 13.61 12.83 -41.00
N ILE A 968 14.70 12.50 -40.29
CA ILE A 968 16.05 12.40 -40.88
C ILE A 968 16.13 11.25 -41.89
N SER A 969 15.50 10.11 -41.60
CA SER A 969 15.40 8.95 -42.50
C SER A 969 14.64 9.29 -43.80
N ARG A 970 13.48 9.95 -43.69
CA ARG A 970 12.70 10.41 -44.86
C ARG A 970 13.45 11.42 -45.72
N ARG A 971 14.20 12.36 -45.12
CA ARG A 971 15.03 13.31 -45.90
C ARG A 971 16.20 12.64 -46.63
N ARG A 972 16.82 11.60 -46.08
CA ARG A 972 17.86 10.83 -46.79
C ARG A 972 17.32 10.01 -47.95
N SER A 973 16.14 9.41 -47.80
CA SER A 973 15.53 8.56 -48.85
C SER A 973 14.89 9.36 -50.01
N GLN A 974 14.63 10.66 -49.84
CA GLN A 974 14.29 11.58 -50.94
C GLN A 974 15.52 12.16 -51.67
N ALA A 975 16.73 12.05 -51.11
CA ALA A 975 17.97 12.54 -51.72
C ALA A 975 18.71 11.47 -52.58
N GLN A 976 18.07 10.32 -52.81
CA GLN A 976 18.60 9.19 -53.61
C GLN A 976 17.53 8.63 -54.58
N ARG A 977 16.73 9.53 -55.18
CA ARG A 977 15.83 9.27 -56.30
C ARG A 977 15.93 10.40 -57.33
#